data_AF-Q586K4-F1
#
_entry.id   AF-Q586K4-F1
#
_cell.length_a   1.000
_cell.length_b   1.000
_cell.length_c   1.000
_cell.angle_alpha   90.00
_cell.angle_beta   90.00
_cell.angle_gamma   90.00
#
_symmetry.space_group_name_H-M   'P 1'
#
loop_
_entity.id
_entity.type
_entity.pdbx_description
1 polymer ?
#
loop_
_entity_poly.entity_id
_entity_poly.type
_entity_poly.pdbx_seq_one_letter_code
_entity_poly.pdbx_strand_id
1 'polypeptide(L)'
;MSQLSSPIVFSMESFTQAMELTHTYQPGVTQQQRQEAEQYLMELRVTADGLNLAFGIINSEPVQDTCCFWAFNTIMHHLPRIARDVDDTKAEELYKTLFSFIYRYFFSSNAPTSVSGASLIGLTATSSSTVNCTVLSGVATGTRQRQSIDYLANKHAQMMVAGLQEFFPSRWRSFFDDAFELINRGASLQQHIRDSVTLYILRLFEYIDERVVSVRERSDRSRDQRARDMELKDAMREHVIPRATAFWHATLCECRQRVPELANICMSIVQTYIEWVDISLFFTAEWINLLYFMLSADTVRGAACECLCGLVEKKQVSAAKLESLRKLNVVDAVPRVVSLVPAPPESDEDVNFTESVAKLVREVSMQFLSLYEHITSNRNNYASWGGVSGARGNHANMSHNSSSAETATSPPSLSCVRSTESLDAEGGIDCTNVDCRNFQGRQQQQHSYFVPDGHLSVEFLGEVQVALDVVVPELLRLLSIRHDVVVDTLIPFIQMYIKSSALREEQAAQLLRALYDHTVIGGVAENEEPFWMDDIIDRRKQMHNIMRLLFRDHPAVVMPHLREVVARAASSASDPTTTSAEGFGQTGVMGQDKDLKSHGIDNISNGRGLNCEGISAAVGGSSNTASSPEEAEAALRYLYELGESFRMEQLRDSSNEFAQLIFAVLTSEHLPQHTCSVVHVSYFEVLDRYCVFFTYHRNYIPLLLQRLLLMPHGVMNSSPNVRARICYLFGHLVQVLKSSLVPHVQDIITALQRILAATEYLLPSNRRDLYEAIGILLSTVPQLPAAGATEGTAMTLHVVQVVRQNLRDASVVGNIACAEAVADGISFLTALVKGLRGGGGGGSSGSGAAVNNATYTSPNKNSSGSGSNACSESIKINNATDGNSVSESTGEAVVAEVFHNVTSDVMEVFSTWHASPSVRDRIVQYFTQMAHLLPFDSMKVYVPVYTSNWLMWMEAVQELIKLLRFLLQFIHRSGPCVAEILSQLMPPLLEKVSAVGELSAEDDQSDIVSETMREQRDVYRQLFAVVHGAAQAQCAHVILFLPSVNLNALLVQLLTAIQLPGETELPKIALQIMTKVTATVEPCCTNNESSGAGRHPLRNDCSQGSTGAAGEAWMKFMLNDALRVVFARMFSPTFDLKDAKSLLFIGETGLLLKALMNKLGPADASLSVMLYETFSPLVGESEATGFISALQQQPGRFSTEMKVRFCNMLKFARQHYAA
;
A
#
# COMPACT_ATOMS: atom_id res chain seq x y z
N MET A 1 46.88 11.09 29.65
CA MET A 1 47.01 11.01 31.12
C MET A 1 48.16 11.89 31.63
N SER A 2 48.12 13.22 31.43
CA SER A 2 49.19 14.09 31.95
C SER A 2 48.85 15.57 32.12
N GLN A 3 47.60 16.03 31.96
CA GLN A 3 47.21 17.43 32.18
C GLN A 3 45.72 17.62 32.53
N LEU A 4 45.23 16.99 33.59
CA LEU A 4 44.01 17.48 34.27
C LEU A 4 44.38 17.74 35.73
N SER A 5 44.81 18.97 35.93
CA SER A 5 45.14 19.65 37.17
C SER A 5 43.92 19.76 38.09
N SER A 6 44.20 19.61 39.38
CA SER A 6 43.35 19.85 40.55
C SER A 6 42.08 19.00 40.69
N PRO A 7 41.93 18.26 41.82
CA PRO A 7 40.64 17.68 42.18
C PRO A 7 39.66 18.84 42.38
N ILE A 8 38.60 18.88 41.58
CA ILE A 8 37.52 19.84 41.76
C ILE A 8 36.92 19.54 43.13
N VAL A 9 37.23 20.39 44.12
CA VAL A 9 36.57 20.32 45.42
C VAL A 9 35.15 20.84 45.20
N PHE A 10 34.20 19.92 45.08
CA PHE A 10 32.79 20.27 44.94
C PHE A 10 32.30 20.91 46.26
N SER A 11 31.98 22.21 46.24
CA SER A 11 31.38 22.90 47.38
C SER A 11 29.85 22.85 47.28
N MET A 12 29.17 22.79 48.43
CA MET A 12 27.70 22.86 48.50
C MET A 12 27.17 24.16 47.86
N GLU A 13 27.93 25.25 47.95
CA GLU A 13 27.58 26.56 47.37
C GLU A 13 27.54 26.51 45.84
N SER A 14 28.50 25.83 45.19
CA SER A 14 28.51 25.67 43.74
C SER A 14 27.33 24.82 43.25
N PHE A 15 26.94 23.79 44.00
CA PHE A 15 25.76 22.99 43.68
C PHE A 15 24.48 23.81 43.77
N THR A 16 24.25 24.53 44.87
CA THR A 16 23.04 25.36 45.05
C THR A 16 22.97 26.45 43.98
N GLN A 17 24.09 27.08 43.65
CA GLN A 17 24.16 28.08 42.58
C GLN A 17 23.82 27.48 41.21
N ALA A 18 24.37 26.30 40.88
CA ALA A 18 24.06 25.63 39.62
C ALA A 18 22.57 25.22 39.54
N MET A 19 21.99 24.75 40.64
CA MET A 19 20.55 24.43 40.71
C MET A 19 19.67 25.68 40.53
N GLU A 20 20.05 26.82 41.12
CA GLU A 20 19.33 28.08 40.93
C GLU A 20 19.42 28.59 39.48
N LEU A 21 20.61 28.54 38.86
CA LEU A 21 20.82 29.00 37.48
C LEU A 21 20.04 28.19 36.44
N THR A 22 19.81 26.90 36.71
CA THR A 22 19.12 25.98 35.79
C THR A 22 17.60 26.03 35.93
N HIS A 23 17.08 26.14 37.16
CA HIS A 23 15.64 26.06 37.41
C HIS A 23 14.95 27.42 37.63
N THR A 24 15.69 28.50 37.94
CA THR A 24 15.09 29.83 38.17
C THR A 24 15.47 30.82 37.07
N TYR A 25 14.48 31.60 36.59
CA TYR A 25 14.75 32.67 35.64
C TYR A 25 15.32 33.90 36.38
N GLN A 26 16.64 34.06 36.34
CA GLN A 26 17.31 35.27 36.82
C GLN A 26 17.62 36.24 35.64
N PRO A 27 17.21 37.52 35.72
CA PRO A 27 17.56 38.53 34.71
C PRO A 27 19.07 38.81 34.76
N GLY A 28 19.78 38.54 33.67
CA GLY A 28 21.23 38.81 33.51
C GLY A 28 22.12 37.58 33.28
N VAL A 29 21.59 36.36 33.43
CA VAL A 29 22.32 35.11 33.18
C VAL A 29 22.32 34.76 31.68
N THR A 30 23.50 34.51 31.11
CA THR A 30 23.61 34.11 29.69
C THR A 30 23.21 32.65 29.48
N GLN A 31 22.74 32.31 28.28
CA GLN A 31 22.40 30.91 27.95
C GLN A 31 23.61 29.97 28.09
N GLN A 32 24.83 30.49 27.83
CA GLN A 32 26.07 29.74 28.00
C GLN A 32 26.32 29.38 29.48
N GLN A 33 26.10 30.30 30.42
CA GLN A 33 26.23 30.00 31.86
C GLN A 33 25.24 28.94 32.33
N ARG A 34 24.03 28.91 31.74
CA ARG A 34 23.05 27.84 32.04
C ARG A 34 23.52 26.49 31.52
N GLN A 35 24.06 26.44 30.30
CA GLN A 35 24.63 25.22 29.73
C GLN A 35 25.83 24.72 30.54
N GLU A 36 26.71 25.62 31.00
CA GLU A 36 27.83 25.28 31.88
C GLU A 36 27.34 24.73 33.23
N ALA A 37 26.29 25.31 33.81
CA ALA A 37 25.66 24.81 35.02
C ALA A 37 24.99 23.43 34.82
N GLU A 38 24.27 23.23 33.71
CA GLU A 38 23.69 21.92 33.36
C GLU A 38 24.78 20.88 33.16
N GLN A 39 25.86 21.23 32.45
CA GLN A 39 27.00 20.34 32.24
C GLN A 39 27.68 19.97 33.56
N TYR A 40 27.89 20.94 34.45
CA TYR A 40 28.40 20.69 35.81
C TYR A 40 27.50 19.72 36.59
N LEU A 41 26.18 19.88 36.54
CA LEU A 41 25.24 18.97 37.22
C LEU A 41 25.23 17.57 36.60
N MET A 42 25.40 17.45 35.28
CA MET A 42 25.51 16.17 34.58
C MET A 42 26.83 15.46 34.90
N GLU A 43 27.94 16.19 34.98
CA GLU A 43 29.24 15.66 35.38
C GLU A 43 29.21 15.21 36.84
N LEU A 44 28.67 16.04 37.75
CA LEU A 44 28.49 15.71 39.16
C LEU A 44 27.61 14.47 39.35
N ARG A 45 26.57 14.28 38.52
CA ARG A 45 25.72 13.09 38.57
C ARG A 45 26.51 11.79 38.36
N VAL A 46 27.56 11.80 37.56
CA VAL A 46 28.35 10.58 37.25
C VAL A 46 29.39 10.28 38.34
N THR A 47 29.71 11.24 39.22
CA THR A 47 30.73 11.06 40.27
C THR A 47 30.17 10.39 41.52
N ALA A 48 31.06 9.78 42.32
CA ALA A 48 30.72 9.24 43.64
C ALA A 48 30.35 10.34 44.64
N ASP A 49 30.98 11.52 44.53
CA ASP A 49 30.66 12.68 45.36
C ASP A 49 29.24 13.18 45.11
N GLY A 50 28.79 13.18 43.85
CA GLY A 50 27.41 13.50 43.51
C GLY A 50 26.40 12.50 44.06
N LEU A 51 26.76 11.21 44.14
CA LEU A 51 25.92 10.19 44.79
C LEU A 51 25.80 10.44 46.30
N ASN A 52 26.91 10.75 46.97
CA ASN A 52 26.90 11.10 48.41
C ASN A 52 26.06 12.36 48.68
N LEU A 53 26.19 13.37 47.81
CA LEU A 53 25.37 14.57 47.86
C LEU A 53 23.87 14.25 47.69
N ALA A 54 23.53 13.37 46.75
CA ALA A 54 22.14 12.94 46.54
C ALA A 54 21.54 12.29 47.79
N PHE A 55 22.27 11.40 48.47
CA PHE A 55 21.82 10.82 49.75
C PHE A 55 21.73 11.87 50.86
N GLY A 56 22.62 12.86 50.87
CA GLY A 56 22.56 14.01 51.78
C GLY A 56 21.28 14.83 51.58
N ILE A 57 20.94 15.15 50.34
CA ILE A 57 19.74 15.93 49.98
C ILE A 57 18.47 15.20 50.43
N ILE A 58 18.38 13.89 50.17
CA ILE A 58 17.20 13.07 50.54
C ILE A 58 17.01 12.97 52.05
N ASN A 59 18.09 13.01 52.83
CA ASN A 59 18.03 12.96 54.28
C ASN A 59 17.96 14.34 54.94
N SER A 60 18.17 15.43 54.20
CA SER A 60 18.13 16.80 54.74
C SER A 60 16.70 17.35 54.84
N GLU A 61 16.48 18.22 55.84
CA GLU A 61 15.28 19.03 55.99
C GLU A 61 15.70 20.51 55.97
N PRO A 62 14.98 21.42 55.28
CA PRO A 62 13.72 21.21 54.55
C PRO A 62 13.88 20.62 53.14
N VAL A 63 12.85 19.92 52.67
CA VAL A 63 12.81 19.31 51.32
C VAL A 63 12.72 20.40 50.25
N GLN A 64 13.69 20.44 49.35
CA GLN A 64 13.66 21.29 48.15
C GLN A 64 13.33 20.42 46.93
N ASP A 65 12.14 20.62 46.35
CA ASP A 65 11.61 19.77 45.28
C ASP A 65 12.62 19.59 44.12
N THR A 66 13.22 20.68 43.63
CA THR A 66 14.19 20.68 42.51
C THR A 66 15.45 19.87 42.83
N CYS A 67 16.02 20.04 44.02
CA CYS A 67 17.19 19.29 44.46
C CYS A 67 16.88 17.80 44.60
N CYS A 68 15.67 17.44 45.06
CA CYS A 68 15.23 16.05 45.14
C CYS A 68 15.06 15.41 43.76
N PHE A 69 14.54 16.12 42.75
CA PHE A 69 14.49 15.61 41.36
C PHE A 69 15.89 15.27 40.84
N TRP A 70 16.88 16.14 41.07
CA TRP A 70 18.26 15.84 40.71
C TRP A 70 18.79 14.63 41.49
N ALA A 71 18.58 14.59 42.81
CA ALA A 71 19.02 13.48 43.66
C ALA A 71 18.46 12.12 43.23
N PHE A 72 17.16 12.04 42.92
CA PHE A 72 16.53 10.80 42.45
C PHE A 72 17.09 10.35 41.10
N ASN A 73 17.30 11.27 40.17
CA ASN A 73 17.92 10.95 38.88
C ASN A 73 19.37 10.48 39.04
N THR A 74 20.12 11.08 39.98
CA THR A 74 21.48 10.66 40.29
C THR A 74 21.52 9.26 40.88
N ILE A 75 20.63 8.94 41.82
CA ILE A 75 20.55 7.61 42.39
C ILE A 75 20.16 6.59 41.32
N MET A 76 19.11 6.87 40.53
CA MET A 76 18.70 6.01 39.41
C MET A 76 19.85 5.68 38.45
N HIS A 77 20.72 6.66 38.17
CA HIS A 77 21.89 6.45 37.31
C HIS A 77 22.91 5.46 37.92
N HIS A 78 23.10 5.48 39.23
CA HIS A 78 24.09 4.64 39.92
C HIS A 78 23.54 3.28 40.35
N LEU A 79 22.22 3.08 40.47
CA LEU A 79 21.62 1.81 40.95
C LEU A 79 22.15 0.55 40.23
N PRO A 80 22.26 0.49 38.89
CA PRO A 80 22.75 -0.71 38.21
C PRO A 80 24.23 -1.02 38.51
N ARG A 81 25.05 0.00 38.82
CA ARG A 81 26.45 -0.18 39.23
C ARG A 81 26.50 -0.68 40.68
N ILE A 82 25.77 -0.01 41.56
CA ILE A 82 25.65 -0.36 42.98
C ILE A 82 25.17 -1.81 43.14
N ALA A 83 24.21 -2.26 42.31
CA ALA A 83 23.68 -3.61 42.37
C ALA A 83 24.73 -4.72 42.15
N ARG A 84 25.85 -4.45 41.48
CA ARG A 84 26.91 -5.43 41.25
C ARG A 84 27.84 -5.62 42.46
N ASP A 85 28.04 -4.56 43.24
CA ASP A 85 29.09 -4.49 44.27
C ASP A 85 28.55 -4.64 45.70
N VAL A 86 27.22 -4.61 45.87
CA VAL A 86 26.57 -4.50 47.19
C VAL A 86 26.10 -5.85 47.75
N ASP A 87 26.45 -6.09 49.01
CA ASP A 87 25.99 -7.21 49.83
C ASP A 87 24.52 -7.06 50.27
N ASP A 88 23.87 -8.16 50.64
CA ASP A 88 22.45 -8.16 51.00
C ASP A 88 22.08 -7.20 52.14
N THR A 89 22.93 -7.07 53.18
CA THR A 89 22.69 -6.17 54.32
C THR A 89 22.72 -4.70 53.91
N LYS A 90 23.72 -4.31 53.10
CA LYS A 90 23.87 -2.96 52.55
C LYS A 90 22.72 -2.62 51.59
N ALA A 91 22.24 -3.60 50.83
CA ALA A 91 21.08 -3.41 49.95
C ALA A 91 19.80 -3.11 50.74
N GLU A 92 19.62 -3.75 51.90
CA GLU A 92 18.51 -3.48 52.81
C GLU A 92 18.62 -2.10 53.48
N GLU A 93 19.83 -1.69 53.90
CA GLU A 93 20.08 -0.33 54.41
C GLU A 93 19.80 0.75 53.35
N LEU A 94 20.22 0.51 52.11
CA LEU A 94 19.93 1.38 50.98
C LEU A 94 18.42 1.53 50.78
N TYR A 95 17.68 0.41 50.75
CA TYR A 95 16.24 0.41 50.65
C TYR A 95 15.57 1.24 51.76
N LYS A 96 15.92 0.97 53.03
CA LYS A 96 15.37 1.69 54.18
C LYS A 96 15.64 3.19 54.09
N THR A 97 16.82 3.58 53.62
CA THR A 97 17.18 4.99 53.43
C THR A 97 16.29 5.64 52.37
N LEU A 98 16.15 5.02 51.20
CA LEU A 98 15.33 5.55 50.10
C LEU A 98 13.83 5.58 50.42
N PHE A 99 13.33 4.55 51.11
CA PHE A 99 11.92 4.47 51.52
C PHE A 99 11.60 5.41 52.68
N SER A 100 12.56 5.69 53.58
CA SER A 100 12.35 6.64 54.67
C SER A 100 11.98 8.05 54.19
N PHE A 101 12.45 8.45 52.99
CA PHE A 101 12.09 9.72 52.38
C PHE A 101 10.59 9.85 52.18
N ILE A 102 9.95 8.89 51.51
CA ILE A 102 8.52 8.99 51.18
C ILE A 102 7.66 8.91 52.44
N TYR A 103 8.11 8.12 53.42
CA TYR A 103 7.47 8.07 54.73
C TYR A 103 7.55 9.42 55.46
N ARG A 104 8.72 10.07 55.49
CA ARG A 104 8.85 11.42 56.06
C ARG A 104 8.06 12.45 55.25
N TYR A 105 8.05 12.35 53.93
CA TYR A 105 7.38 13.31 53.06
C TYR A 105 5.87 13.35 53.27
N PHE A 106 5.21 12.20 53.45
CA PHE A 106 3.77 12.14 53.70
C PHE A 106 3.38 12.32 55.18
N PHE A 107 4.20 11.86 56.13
CA PHE A 107 3.82 11.79 57.55
C PHE A 107 4.52 12.82 58.46
N SER A 108 5.61 13.46 58.02
CA SER A 108 6.25 14.51 58.82
C SER A 108 5.35 15.74 58.88
N SER A 109 5.23 16.31 60.08
CA SER A 109 4.28 17.36 60.46
C SER A 109 4.62 18.74 59.85
N ASN A 110 4.87 18.81 58.54
CA ASN A 110 4.78 20.04 57.76
C ASN A 110 3.31 20.38 57.46
N ALA A 111 2.50 20.48 58.53
CA ALA A 111 1.43 21.45 58.53
C ALA A 111 2.12 22.77 58.92
N PRO A 112 2.39 23.70 57.98
CA PRO A 112 2.78 25.04 58.37
C PRO A 112 1.64 25.58 59.21
N THR A 113 1.91 25.68 60.51
CA THR A 113 1.04 26.28 61.50
C THR A 113 0.59 27.62 60.96
N SER A 114 -0.71 27.73 60.68
CA SER A 114 -1.35 29.01 60.46
C SER A 114 -0.98 29.90 61.64
N VAL A 115 -0.27 30.98 61.32
CA VAL A 115 -0.01 32.17 62.13
C VAL A 115 -0.88 32.23 63.39
N SER A 116 -0.26 31.95 64.54
CA SER A 116 -0.75 32.40 65.83
C SER A 116 -0.89 33.92 65.79
N GLY A 117 -2.11 34.43 65.99
CA GLY A 117 -2.31 35.82 66.38
C GLY A 117 -3.24 36.64 65.51
N ALA A 118 -4.50 36.22 65.37
CA ALA A 118 -5.58 37.19 65.20
C ALA A 118 -6.80 36.69 66.00
N SER A 119 -6.94 37.29 67.18
CA SER A 119 -8.10 37.22 68.08
C SER A 119 -9.44 37.17 67.33
N LEU A 120 -10.12 36.02 67.32
CA LEU A 120 -11.56 35.97 67.08
C LEU A 120 -12.26 35.59 68.38
N ILE A 121 -12.73 36.64 69.03
CA ILE A 121 -13.70 36.66 70.11
C ILE A 121 -14.95 35.90 69.65
N GLY A 122 -15.57 35.18 70.59
CA GLY A 122 -16.63 34.22 70.36
C GLY A 122 -17.83 34.75 69.58
N LEU A 123 -18.33 33.90 68.68
CA LEU A 123 -19.68 33.98 68.15
C LEU A 123 -20.38 32.67 68.49
N THR A 124 -21.22 32.77 69.51
CA THR A 124 -22.17 31.77 69.96
C THR A 124 -23.21 31.48 68.87
N ALA A 125 -23.52 30.20 68.72
CA ALA A 125 -24.52 29.64 67.83
C ALA A 125 -25.87 30.35 67.90
N THR A 126 -26.33 30.93 66.80
CA THR A 126 -27.76 31.08 66.48
C THR A 126 -27.95 31.20 64.97
N SER A 127 -28.89 30.40 64.46
CA SER A 127 -29.73 30.67 63.28
C SER A 127 -29.16 30.46 61.88
N SER A 128 -29.72 29.43 61.25
CA SER A 128 -29.72 29.11 59.83
C SER A 128 -30.13 30.30 58.94
N SER A 129 -29.22 30.77 58.08
CA SER A 129 -29.57 31.44 56.82
C SER A 129 -28.35 31.51 55.91
N THR A 130 -28.46 30.83 54.78
CA THR A 130 -27.70 30.97 53.52
C THR A 130 -26.82 32.22 53.42
N VAL A 131 -25.51 32.05 53.55
CA VAL A 131 -24.51 33.02 53.09
C VAL A 131 -23.61 32.34 52.07
N ASN A 132 -23.69 32.81 50.83
CA ASN A 132 -22.78 32.47 49.73
C ASN A 132 -21.35 32.77 50.15
N CYS A 133 -20.62 31.76 50.62
CA CYS A 133 -19.23 31.94 51.03
C CYS A 133 -18.35 31.87 49.77
N THR A 134 -17.98 33.05 49.27
CA THR A 134 -16.90 33.28 48.30
C THR A 134 -15.58 32.72 48.85
N VAL A 135 -15.29 31.46 48.57
CA VAL A 135 -13.98 30.83 48.80
C VAL A 135 -13.21 30.85 47.48
N LEU A 136 -12.55 31.97 47.16
CA LEU A 136 -11.70 32.08 45.96
C LEU A 136 -10.22 32.42 46.25
N SER A 137 -9.75 32.32 47.51
CA SER A 137 -8.32 32.47 47.82
C SER A 137 -7.62 31.21 48.35
N GLY A 138 -8.36 30.16 48.75
CA GLY A 138 -7.76 28.92 49.29
C GLY A 138 -7.54 27.79 48.27
N VAL A 139 -8.26 27.78 47.14
CA VAL A 139 -8.22 26.66 46.19
C VAL A 139 -6.96 26.71 45.31
N ALA A 140 -6.49 27.89 44.93
CA ALA A 140 -5.33 28.04 44.05
C ALA A 140 -4.00 27.63 44.70
N THR A 141 -3.87 27.77 46.03
CA THR A 141 -2.69 27.30 46.77
C THR A 141 -2.74 25.80 46.97
N GLY A 142 -3.92 25.25 47.32
CA GLY A 142 -4.13 23.82 47.50
C GLY A 142 -3.87 23.00 46.23
N THR A 143 -4.29 23.48 45.06
CA THR A 143 -4.05 22.79 43.78
C THR A 143 -2.58 22.81 43.36
N ARG A 144 -1.90 23.95 43.48
CA ARG A 144 -0.44 24.04 43.23
C ARG A 144 0.36 23.13 44.16
N GLN A 145 -0.03 23.09 45.43
CA GLN A 145 0.65 22.27 46.44
C GLN A 145 0.38 20.78 46.23
N ARG A 146 -0.85 20.38 45.87
CA ARG A 146 -1.16 19.00 45.50
C ARG A 146 -0.35 18.55 44.28
N GLN A 147 -0.29 19.39 43.24
CA GLN A 147 0.51 19.12 42.05
C GLN A 147 1.99 18.91 42.38
N SER A 148 2.62 19.78 43.18
CA SER A 148 4.03 19.62 43.54
C SER A 148 4.30 18.35 44.34
N ILE A 149 3.42 18.00 45.28
CA ILE A 149 3.47 16.76 46.07
C ILE A 149 3.41 15.54 45.15
N ASP A 150 2.44 15.52 44.23
CA ASP A 150 2.22 14.38 43.34
C ASP A 150 3.40 14.23 42.35
N TYR A 151 3.97 15.32 41.82
CA TYR A 151 5.14 15.24 40.92
C TYR A 151 6.38 14.67 41.59
N LEU A 152 6.69 15.09 42.82
CA LEU A 152 7.87 14.62 43.53
C LEU A 152 7.72 13.15 43.93
N ALA A 153 6.54 12.78 44.44
CA ALA A 153 6.19 11.40 44.76
C ALA A 153 6.26 10.50 43.51
N ASN A 154 5.80 11.00 42.36
CA ASN A 154 5.86 10.30 41.09
C ASN A 154 7.31 10.03 40.64
N LYS A 155 8.20 11.02 40.78
CA LYS A 155 9.62 10.82 40.46
C LYS A 155 10.31 9.86 41.43
N HIS A 156 9.96 9.95 42.72
CA HIS A 156 10.41 8.99 43.72
C HIS A 156 9.95 7.57 43.37
N ALA A 157 8.70 7.38 42.94
CA ALA A 157 8.16 6.09 42.50
C ALA A 157 9.00 5.50 41.35
N GLN A 158 9.36 6.30 40.33
CA GLN A 158 10.25 5.86 39.24
C GLN A 158 11.60 5.36 39.77
N MET A 159 12.20 6.08 40.73
CA MET A 159 13.46 5.67 41.36
C MET A 159 13.32 4.36 42.13
N MET A 160 12.24 4.23 42.91
CA MET A 160 11.98 3.01 43.68
C MET A 160 11.77 1.81 42.76
N VAL A 161 11.08 1.96 41.62
CA VAL A 161 10.91 0.90 40.63
C VAL A 161 12.21 0.57 39.91
N ALA A 162 13.04 1.56 39.58
CA ALA A 162 14.37 1.31 39.04
C ALA A 162 15.25 0.51 40.03
N GLY A 163 15.11 0.76 41.33
CA GLY A 163 15.75 -0.05 42.36
C GLY A 163 15.14 -1.45 42.48
N LEU A 164 13.81 -1.56 42.45
CA LEU A 164 13.11 -2.85 42.48
C LEU A 164 13.59 -3.78 41.36
N GLN A 165 13.73 -3.25 40.14
CA GLN A 165 14.23 -4.00 38.98
C GLN A 165 15.62 -4.63 39.23
N GLU A 166 16.45 -4.02 40.06
CA GLU A 166 17.83 -4.48 40.31
C GLU A 166 17.99 -5.36 41.56
N PHE A 167 17.12 -5.19 42.56
CA PHE A 167 17.30 -5.78 43.90
C PHE A 167 16.23 -6.81 44.30
N PHE A 168 15.07 -6.86 43.64
CA PHE A 168 14.03 -7.86 43.92
C PHE A 168 14.26 -9.13 43.08
N PRO A 169 13.95 -10.35 43.58
CA PRO A 169 13.28 -10.68 44.84
C PRO A 169 14.19 -10.87 46.06
N SER A 170 15.49 -11.12 45.87
CA SER A 170 16.37 -11.62 46.93
C SER A 170 16.79 -10.57 47.97
N ARG A 171 17.01 -9.31 47.55
CA ARG A 171 17.56 -8.25 48.42
C ARG A 171 16.47 -7.32 48.96
N TRP A 172 15.57 -6.82 48.11
CA TRP A 172 14.48 -5.91 48.51
C TRP A 172 13.19 -6.66 48.83
N ARG A 173 13.23 -7.53 49.85
CA ARG A 173 12.17 -8.49 50.15
C ARG A 173 10.88 -7.83 50.65
N SER A 174 11.01 -6.82 51.52
CA SER A 174 9.89 -6.14 52.19
C SER A 174 9.28 -5.01 51.35
N PHE A 175 9.77 -4.75 50.14
CA PHE A 175 9.37 -3.59 49.34
C PHE A 175 7.85 -3.42 49.24
N PHE A 176 7.14 -4.50 48.90
CA PHE A 176 5.68 -4.48 48.77
C PHE A 176 4.98 -4.49 50.13
N ASP A 177 5.54 -5.17 51.13
CA ASP A 177 4.99 -5.17 52.49
C ASP A 177 4.95 -3.76 53.09
N ASP A 178 6.06 -3.03 52.95
CA ASP A 178 6.21 -1.65 53.42
C ASP A 178 5.34 -0.69 52.61
N ALA A 179 5.20 -0.92 51.29
CA ALA A 179 4.30 -0.17 50.42
C ALA A 179 2.82 -0.32 50.83
N PHE A 180 2.39 -1.55 51.15
CA PHE A 180 1.04 -1.80 51.67
C PHE A 180 0.88 -1.30 53.11
N GLU A 181 1.93 -1.33 53.93
CA GLU A 181 1.91 -0.72 55.27
C GLU A 181 1.71 0.80 55.19
N LEU A 182 2.31 1.46 54.20
CA LEU A 182 2.14 2.90 53.96
C LEU A 182 0.66 3.27 53.77
N ILE A 183 -0.09 2.45 53.03
CA ILE A 183 -1.53 2.60 52.82
C ILE A 183 -2.29 2.41 54.13
N ASN A 184 -2.00 1.32 54.86
CA ASN A 184 -2.69 1.00 56.12
C ASN A 184 -2.50 2.10 57.18
N ARG A 185 -1.32 2.70 57.27
CA ARG A 185 -1.06 3.84 58.15
C ARG A 185 -1.70 5.12 57.62
N GLY A 186 -1.67 5.34 56.30
CA GLY A 186 -2.30 6.46 55.63
C GLY A 186 -3.83 6.50 55.78
N ALA A 187 -4.47 5.37 56.08
CA ALA A 187 -5.91 5.29 56.34
C ALA A 187 -6.38 6.16 57.52
N SER A 188 -5.49 6.47 58.47
CA SER A 188 -5.76 7.33 59.64
C SER A 188 -5.53 8.83 59.38
N LEU A 189 -4.96 9.19 58.22
CA LEU A 189 -4.62 10.57 57.88
C LEU A 189 -5.80 11.33 57.27
N GLN A 190 -5.61 12.64 57.08
CA GLN A 190 -6.52 13.46 56.29
C GLN A 190 -6.72 12.89 54.89
N GLN A 191 -7.95 12.99 54.38
CA GLN A 191 -8.37 12.37 53.13
C GLN A 191 -7.48 12.75 51.92
N HIS A 192 -7.06 14.01 51.80
CA HIS A 192 -6.20 14.44 50.71
C HIS A 192 -4.84 13.73 50.69
N ILE A 193 -4.27 13.44 51.86
CA ILE A 193 -2.98 12.74 51.96
C ILE A 193 -3.16 11.27 51.64
N ARG A 194 -4.28 10.66 52.11
CA ARG A 194 -4.64 9.28 51.76
C ARG A 194 -4.74 9.07 50.25
N ASP A 195 -5.31 10.04 49.53
CA ASP A 195 -5.41 10.01 48.07
C ASP A 195 -4.04 10.06 47.39
N SER A 196 -3.16 10.96 47.84
CA SER A 196 -1.80 11.05 47.31
C SER A 196 -0.96 9.81 47.62
N VAL A 197 -1.13 9.18 48.80
CA VAL A 197 -0.50 7.89 49.13
C VAL A 197 -1.02 6.78 48.22
N THR A 198 -2.33 6.71 48.02
CA THR A 198 -2.96 5.71 47.13
C THR A 198 -2.47 5.88 45.70
N LEU A 199 -2.45 7.12 45.20
CA LEU A 199 -1.91 7.48 43.89
C LEU A 199 -0.44 7.05 43.78
N TYR A 200 0.39 7.35 44.77
CA TYR A 200 1.79 6.96 44.79
C TYR A 200 1.97 5.44 44.63
N ILE A 201 1.19 4.63 45.34
CA ILE A 201 1.24 3.17 45.19
C ILE A 201 0.75 2.71 43.82
N LEU A 202 -0.33 3.30 43.30
CA LEU A 202 -0.77 3.01 41.93
C LEU A 202 0.32 3.35 40.89
N ARG A 203 1.01 4.48 41.05
CA ARG A 203 2.16 4.85 40.20
C ARG A 203 3.31 3.84 40.30
N LEU A 204 3.57 3.26 41.47
CA LEU A 204 4.56 2.17 41.57
C LEU A 204 4.17 1.01 40.65
N PHE A 205 2.92 0.56 40.67
CA PHE A 205 2.46 -0.52 39.78
C PHE A 205 2.50 -0.12 38.30
N GLU A 206 2.06 1.09 37.95
CA GLU A 206 2.14 1.60 36.58
C GLU A 206 3.58 1.59 36.05
N TYR A 207 4.55 2.08 36.85
CA TYR A 207 5.96 2.07 36.45
C TYR A 207 6.59 0.69 36.44
N ILE A 208 6.14 -0.22 37.31
CA ILE A 208 6.58 -1.62 37.24
C ILE A 208 6.16 -2.21 35.89
N ASP A 209 4.92 -1.98 35.45
CA ASP A 209 4.48 -2.41 34.13
C ASP A 209 5.33 -1.78 33.01
N GLU A 210 5.43 -0.44 32.99
CA GLU A 210 6.12 0.35 31.96
C GLU A 210 7.62 -0.01 31.82
N ARG A 211 8.26 -0.51 32.88
CA ARG A 211 9.71 -0.82 32.88
C ARG A 211 10.04 -2.31 32.76
N VAL A 212 9.15 -3.18 33.22
CA VAL A 212 9.38 -4.62 33.38
C VAL A 212 8.49 -5.45 32.45
N VAL A 213 7.19 -5.14 32.37
CA VAL A 213 6.20 -5.99 31.69
C VAL A 213 6.03 -5.61 30.22
N SER A 214 5.58 -4.38 29.93
CA SER A 214 5.30 -3.91 28.56
C SER A 214 6.55 -3.74 27.69
N VAL A 215 7.75 -3.68 28.30
CA VAL A 215 9.03 -3.46 27.58
C VAL A 215 9.54 -4.67 26.81
N ARG A 216 8.92 -5.85 26.94
CA ARG A 216 9.35 -7.08 26.25
C ARG A 216 9.45 -6.96 24.73
N GLU A 217 8.75 -6.00 24.14
CA GLU A 217 8.73 -5.78 22.69
C GLU A 217 9.97 -5.05 22.14
N ARG A 218 10.81 -4.41 22.97
CA ARG A 218 11.99 -3.66 22.51
C ARG A 218 13.23 -4.56 22.38
N SER A 219 13.85 -4.58 21.20
CA SER A 219 15.01 -5.41 20.83
C SER A 219 16.31 -5.12 21.57
N ASP A 220 16.39 -4.00 22.30
CA ASP A 220 17.67 -3.39 22.68
C ASP A 220 18.25 -3.88 24.01
N ARG A 221 17.61 -4.85 24.69
CA ARG A 221 18.07 -5.36 26.01
C ARG A 221 18.88 -6.65 25.92
N SER A 222 19.89 -6.74 26.79
CA SER A 222 20.71 -7.94 26.97
C SER A 222 19.87 -9.14 27.42
N ARG A 223 20.34 -10.35 27.11
CA ARG A 223 19.70 -11.60 27.53
C ARG A 223 19.55 -11.69 29.06
N ASP A 224 20.55 -11.17 29.78
CA ASP A 224 20.58 -11.22 31.24
C ASP A 224 19.50 -10.34 31.87
N GLN A 225 19.24 -9.16 31.30
CA GLN A 225 18.18 -8.28 31.80
C GLN A 225 16.80 -8.90 31.61
N ARG A 226 16.55 -9.56 30.46
CA ARG A 226 15.28 -10.24 30.22
C ARG A 226 15.04 -11.42 31.17
N ALA A 227 16.10 -12.11 31.58
CA ALA A 227 16.00 -13.18 32.58
C ALA A 227 15.62 -12.62 33.96
N ARG A 228 16.22 -11.48 34.35
CA ARG A 228 15.90 -10.77 35.61
C ARG A 228 14.47 -10.23 35.63
N ASP A 229 14.05 -9.60 34.54
CA ASP A 229 12.69 -9.07 34.41
C ASP A 229 11.64 -10.20 34.47
N MET A 230 11.97 -11.41 33.99
CA MET A 230 11.13 -12.61 34.13
C MET A 230 11.08 -13.10 35.58
N GLU A 231 12.23 -13.18 36.26
CA GLU A 231 12.32 -13.59 37.67
C GLU A 231 11.51 -12.66 38.57
N LEU A 232 11.63 -11.33 38.38
CA LEU A 232 10.83 -10.33 39.08
C LEU A 232 9.33 -10.56 38.84
N LYS A 233 8.91 -10.76 37.59
CA LYS A 233 7.51 -11.00 37.25
C LYS A 233 6.96 -12.27 37.91
N ASP A 234 7.72 -13.35 37.93
CA ASP A 234 7.29 -14.62 38.52
C ASP A 234 7.22 -14.53 40.05
N ALA A 235 8.20 -13.89 40.70
CA ALA A 235 8.17 -13.64 42.13
C ALA A 235 7.00 -12.69 42.54
N MET A 236 6.67 -11.71 41.70
CA MET A 236 5.47 -10.89 41.90
C MET A 236 4.19 -11.72 41.82
N ARG A 237 4.05 -12.62 40.83
CA ARG A 237 2.87 -13.50 40.71
C ARG A 237 2.62 -14.29 41.98
N GLU A 238 3.67 -14.86 42.56
CA GLU A 238 3.55 -15.78 43.70
C GLU A 238 3.24 -15.04 45.01
N HIS A 239 3.90 -13.92 45.28
CA HIS A 239 3.87 -13.30 46.61
C HIS A 239 3.09 -11.98 46.69
N VAL A 240 3.01 -11.21 45.59
CA VAL A 240 2.55 -9.81 45.63
C VAL A 240 1.13 -9.67 45.07
N ILE A 241 0.86 -10.35 43.95
CA ILE A 241 -0.35 -10.14 43.16
C ILE A 241 -1.65 -10.43 43.94
N PRO A 242 -1.80 -11.50 44.75
CA PRO A 242 -3.03 -11.71 45.52
C PRO A 242 -3.34 -10.59 46.52
N ARG A 243 -2.31 -9.95 47.08
CA ARG A 243 -2.47 -8.79 47.97
C ARG A 243 -2.71 -7.51 47.19
N ALA A 244 -2.07 -7.35 46.03
CA ALA A 244 -2.30 -6.24 45.12
C ALA A 244 -3.74 -6.21 44.60
N THR A 245 -4.32 -7.35 44.22
CA THR A 245 -5.72 -7.42 43.82
C THR A 245 -6.65 -7.03 44.97
N ALA A 246 -6.44 -7.54 46.19
CA ALA A 246 -7.23 -7.10 47.34
C ALA A 246 -7.15 -5.56 47.56
N PHE A 247 -5.96 -4.98 47.38
CA PHE A 247 -5.77 -3.53 47.45
C PHE A 247 -6.49 -2.77 46.34
N TRP A 248 -6.38 -3.21 45.08
CA TRP A 248 -7.08 -2.57 43.96
C TRP A 248 -8.60 -2.64 44.15
N HIS A 249 -9.14 -3.78 44.60
CA HIS A 249 -10.56 -3.92 44.92
C HIS A 249 -11.02 -2.94 45.99
N ALA A 250 -10.27 -2.84 47.09
CA ALA A 250 -10.57 -1.90 48.18
C ALA A 250 -10.50 -0.43 47.71
N THR A 251 -9.49 -0.12 46.90
CA THR A 251 -9.29 1.23 46.32
C THR A 251 -10.44 1.61 45.41
N LEU A 252 -10.88 0.72 44.54
CA LEU A 252 -12.02 0.95 43.66
C LEU A 252 -13.32 1.13 44.45
N CYS A 253 -13.56 0.30 45.49
CA CYS A 253 -14.70 0.46 46.39
C CYS A 253 -14.75 1.83 47.07
N GLU A 254 -13.60 2.39 47.45
CA GLU A 254 -13.50 3.71 48.10
C GLU A 254 -13.57 4.87 47.11
N CYS A 255 -12.87 4.76 45.98
CA CYS A 255 -12.72 5.86 45.01
C CYS A 255 -13.91 6.01 44.05
N ARG A 256 -14.77 4.99 43.91
CA ARG A 256 -15.87 4.91 42.92
C ARG A 256 -16.73 6.16 42.73
N GLN A 257 -17.06 6.88 43.80
CA GLN A 257 -17.90 8.09 43.75
C GLN A 257 -17.13 9.36 44.14
N ARG A 258 -15.97 9.20 44.76
CA ARG A 258 -15.26 10.28 45.43
C ARG A 258 -14.23 10.94 44.52
N VAL A 259 -13.40 10.13 43.86
CA VAL A 259 -12.34 10.60 42.97
C VAL A 259 -12.29 9.66 41.76
N PRO A 260 -13.05 9.94 40.69
CA PRO A 260 -13.10 9.08 39.51
C PRO A 260 -11.74 8.99 38.79
N GLU A 261 -10.90 10.02 38.88
CA GLU A 261 -9.54 10.01 38.32
C GLU A 261 -8.68 8.86 38.88
N LEU A 262 -8.72 8.64 40.20
CA LEU A 262 -7.99 7.55 40.85
C LEU A 262 -8.57 6.19 40.48
N ALA A 263 -9.89 6.10 40.34
CA ALA A 263 -10.55 4.89 39.90
C ALA A 263 -10.13 4.54 38.46
N ASN A 264 -10.10 5.51 37.54
CA ASN A 264 -9.65 5.31 36.17
C ASN A 264 -8.19 4.83 36.10
N ILE A 265 -7.27 5.47 36.83
CA ILE A 265 -5.87 5.02 36.90
C ILE A 265 -5.77 3.59 37.45
N CYS A 266 -6.49 3.30 38.55
CA CYS A 266 -6.51 1.96 39.12
C CYS A 266 -7.08 0.93 38.14
N MET A 267 -8.12 1.27 37.39
CA MET A 267 -8.73 0.39 36.39
C MET A 267 -7.80 0.12 35.22
N SER A 268 -7.11 1.15 34.70
CA SER A 268 -6.11 0.99 33.65
C SER A 268 -4.95 0.08 34.09
N ILE A 269 -4.49 0.23 35.33
CA ILE A 269 -3.48 -0.69 35.90
C ILE A 269 -4.03 -2.12 36.00
N VAL A 270 -5.26 -2.29 36.49
CA VAL A 270 -5.88 -3.62 36.58
C VAL A 270 -5.96 -4.26 35.20
N GLN A 271 -6.38 -3.52 34.18
CA GLN A 271 -6.48 -3.98 32.79
C GLN A 271 -5.13 -4.50 32.27
N THR A 272 -4.03 -3.76 32.44
CA THR A 272 -2.70 -4.19 31.96
C THR A 272 -2.18 -5.41 32.73
N TYR A 273 -2.47 -5.50 34.03
CA TYR A 273 -2.06 -6.64 34.84
C TYR A 273 -2.87 -7.91 34.59
N ILE A 274 -4.15 -7.80 34.21
CA ILE A 274 -5.03 -8.94 33.89
C ILE A 274 -4.41 -9.85 32.83
N GLU A 275 -3.69 -9.27 31.86
CA GLU A 275 -3.05 -9.98 30.74
C GLU A 275 -2.16 -11.14 31.20
N TRP A 276 -1.48 -11.00 32.35
CA TRP A 276 -0.49 -11.98 32.81
C TRP A 276 -0.71 -12.51 34.22
N VAL A 277 -1.51 -11.86 35.05
CA VAL A 277 -1.90 -12.37 36.38
C VAL A 277 -2.74 -13.66 36.23
N ASP A 278 -2.96 -14.46 37.28
CA ASP A 278 -3.93 -15.57 37.21
C ASP A 278 -5.37 -15.04 37.12
N ILE A 279 -6.20 -15.63 36.24
CA ILE A 279 -7.61 -15.25 36.07
C ILE A 279 -8.43 -15.51 37.33
N SER A 280 -8.06 -16.53 38.10
CA SER A 280 -8.81 -16.97 39.28
C SER A 280 -9.05 -15.85 40.30
N LEU A 281 -8.11 -14.89 40.38
CA LEU A 281 -8.16 -13.77 41.32
C LEU A 281 -9.22 -12.71 40.98
N PHE A 282 -9.53 -12.52 39.70
CA PHE A 282 -10.51 -11.52 39.25
C PHE A 282 -11.92 -12.08 39.12
N PHE A 283 -12.07 -13.41 39.09
CA PHE A 283 -13.35 -14.08 38.84
C PHE A 283 -14.21 -14.30 40.10
N THR A 284 -13.88 -13.62 41.18
CA THR A 284 -14.72 -13.62 42.39
C THR A 284 -16.00 -12.81 42.14
N ALA A 285 -17.10 -13.17 42.78
CA ALA A 285 -18.38 -12.47 42.62
C ALA A 285 -18.28 -10.99 43.04
N GLU A 286 -17.48 -10.67 44.05
CA GLU A 286 -17.28 -9.29 44.53
C GLU A 286 -16.68 -8.40 43.43
N TRP A 287 -15.61 -8.87 42.79
CA TRP A 287 -14.95 -8.18 41.68
C TRP A 287 -15.87 -7.97 40.48
N ILE A 288 -16.57 -9.04 40.06
CA ILE A 288 -17.46 -8.99 38.90
C ILE A 288 -18.62 -8.01 39.15
N ASN A 289 -19.23 -8.06 40.34
CA ASN A 289 -20.30 -7.14 40.72
C ASN A 289 -19.82 -5.68 40.78
N LEU A 290 -18.60 -5.45 41.30
CA LEU A 290 -17.99 -4.12 41.33
C LEU A 290 -17.76 -3.57 39.91
N LEU A 291 -17.26 -4.41 39.00
CA LEU A 291 -17.01 -4.03 37.61
C LEU A 291 -18.29 -3.62 36.88
N TYR A 292 -19.35 -4.43 36.98
CA TYR A 292 -20.65 -4.10 36.38
C TYR A 292 -21.33 -2.89 37.03
N PHE A 293 -21.13 -2.66 38.33
CA PHE A 293 -21.61 -1.45 38.99
C PHE A 293 -20.90 -0.20 38.46
N MET A 294 -19.57 -0.24 38.29
CA MET A 294 -18.80 0.88 37.74
C MET A 294 -19.13 1.17 36.27
N LEU A 295 -19.52 0.16 35.50
CA LEU A 295 -20.01 0.35 34.14
C LEU A 295 -21.28 1.23 34.08
N SER A 296 -22.05 1.29 35.17
CA SER A 296 -23.24 2.14 35.28
C SER A 296 -22.92 3.60 35.63
N ALA A 297 -21.66 3.94 35.88
CA ALA A 297 -21.23 5.28 36.29
C ALA A 297 -20.49 6.00 35.15
N ASP A 298 -21.02 7.16 34.73
CA ASP A 298 -20.62 7.85 33.49
C ASP A 298 -19.13 8.19 33.40
N THR A 299 -18.47 8.49 34.52
CA THR A 299 -17.06 8.93 34.54
C THR A 299 -16.04 7.79 34.48
N VAL A 300 -16.44 6.56 34.83
CA VAL A 300 -15.54 5.39 34.93
C VAL A 300 -15.97 4.23 34.03
N ARG A 301 -17.09 4.38 33.30
CA ARG A 301 -17.64 3.35 32.40
C ARG A 301 -16.67 2.90 31.32
N GLY A 302 -15.88 3.80 30.74
CA GLY A 302 -14.91 3.48 29.69
C GLY A 302 -13.83 2.53 30.19
N ALA A 303 -13.13 2.92 31.26
CA ALA A 303 -12.10 2.09 31.88
C ALA A 303 -12.64 0.77 32.44
N ALA A 304 -13.88 0.76 32.95
CA ALA A 304 -14.55 -0.48 33.36
C ALA A 304 -14.83 -1.42 32.18
N CYS A 305 -15.29 -0.88 31.06
CA CYS A 305 -15.53 -1.65 29.83
C CYS A 305 -14.22 -2.25 29.28
N GLU A 306 -13.13 -1.48 29.28
CA GLU A 306 -11.82 -1.95 28.82
C GLU A 306 -11.23 -3.03 29.74
N CYS A 307 -11.37 -2.88 31.05
CA CYS A 307 -10.98 -3.90 32.01
C CYS A 307 -11.80 -5.19 31.82
N LEU A 308 -13.12 -5.08 31.59
CA LEU A 308 -13.97 -6.23 31.25
C LEU A 308 -13.53 -6.87 29.93
N CYS A 309 -13.19 -6.08 28.92
CA CYS A 309 -12.64 -6.55 27.65
C CYS A 309 -11.34 -7.34 27.86
N GLY A 310 -10.43 -6.84 28.70
CA GLY A 310 -9.19 -7.54 29.04
C GLY A 310 -9.42 -8.90 29.72
N LEU A 311 -10.43 -9.02 30.58
CA LEU A 311 -10.83 -10.32 31.17
C LEU A 311 -11.36 -11.30 30.11
N VAL A 312 -12.13 -10.78 29.14
CA VAL A 312 -12.69 -11.57 28.03
C VAL A 312 -11.62 -11.92 26.99
N GLU A 313 -10.60 -11.10 26.77
CA GLU A 313 -9.57 -11.34 25.76
C GLU A 313 -8.58 -12.43 26.19
N LYS A 314 -8.38 -12.59 27.49
CA LYS A 314 -7.35 -13.45 28.04
C LYS A 314 -7.39 -14.90 27.52
N LYS A 315 -6.23 -15.35 27.05
CA LYS A 315 -6.06 -16.66 26.39
C LYS A 315 -6.17 -17.81 27.40
N GLN A 316 -7.05 -18.76 27.11
CA GLN A 316 -7.29 -19.93 27.94
C GLN A 316 -7.59 -21.15 27.05
N VAL A 317 -7.50 -22.35 27.62
CA VAL A 317 -7.99 -23.58 26.96
C VAL A 317 -9.50 -23.48 26.79
N SER A 318 -10.04 -23.96 25.66
CA SER A 318 -11.44 -23.80 25.24
C SER A 318 -12.46 -24.16 26.31
N ALA A 319 -12.26 -25.26 27.05
CA ALA A 319 -13.15 -25.68 28.14
C ALA A 319 -13.18 -24.67 29.30
N ALA A 320 -12.00 -24.25 29.77
CA ALA A 320 -11.86 -23.24 30.80
C ALA A 320 -12.40 -21.87 30.33
N LYS A 321 -12.26 -21.55 29.04
CA LYS A 321 -12.77 -20.31 28.46
C LYS A 321 -14.30 -20.23 28.50
N LEU A 322 -14.99 -21.33 28.18
CA LEU A 322 -16.45 -21.39 28.28
C LEU A 322 -16.94 -21.19 29.73
N GLU A 323 -16.32 -21.87 30.69
CA GLU A 323 -16.62 -21.67 32.11
C GLU A 323 -16.35 -20.24 32.57
N SER A 324 -15.30 -19.62 32.03
CA SER A 324 -14.93 -18.24 32.32
C SER A 324 -16.00 -17.25 31.84
N LEU A 325 -16.47 -17.41 30.59
CA LEU A 325 -17.54 -16.59 30.02
C LEU A 325 -18.87 -16.78 30.75
N ARG A 326 -19.17 -18.00 31.23
CA ARG A 326 -20.33 -18.28 32.09
C ARG A 326 -20.24 -17.56 33.43
N LYS A 327 -19.09 -17.65 34.12
CA LYS A 327 -18.89 -16.98 35.42
C LYS A 327 -18.99 -15.46 35.32
N LEU A 328 -18.47 -14.87 34.24
CA LEU A 328 -18.58 -13.45 33.97
C LEU A 328 -20.01 -13.03 33.58
N ASN A 329 -20.88 -13.97 33.23
CA ASN A 329 -22.24 -13.75 32.72
C ASN A 329 -22.30 -12.72 31.57
N VAL A 330 -21.37 -12.84 30.61
CA VAL A 330 -21.21 -11.81 29.56
C VAL A 330 -22.40 -11.80 28.58
N VAL A 331 -23.06 -12.94 28.38
CA VAL A 331 -24.21 -13.07 27.47
C VAL A 331 -25.38 -12.19 27.92
N ASP A 332 -25.71 -12.21 29.21
CA ASP A 332 -26.77 -11.35 29.77
C ASP A 332 -26.34 -9.90 29.94
N ALA A 333 -25.03 -9.66 30.09
CA ALA A 333 -24.47 -8.34 30.32
C ALA A 333 -24.40 -7.51 29.04
N VAL A 334 -23.96 -8.10 27.91
CA VAL A 334 -23.74 -7.37 26.65
C VAL A 334 -24.95 -6.52 26.23
N PRO A 335 -26.19 -7.03 26.14
CA PRO A 335 -27.34 -6.19 25.79
C PRO A 335 -27.54 -5.00 26.72
N ARG A 336 -27.26 -5.18 28.03
CA ARG A 336 -27.32 -4.09 29.02
C ARG A 336 -26.23 -3.06 28.77
N VAL A 337 -25.00 -3.49 28.52
CA VAL A 337 -23.87 -2.59 28.23
C VAL A 337 -24.15 -1.75 26.98
N VAL A 338 -24.60 -2.39 25.89
CA VAL A 338 -24.87 -1.68 24.64
C VAL A 338 -26.10 -0.76 24.79
N SER A 339 -27.02 -1.03 25.73
CA SER A 339 -28.13 -0.11 26.04
C SER A 339 -27.69 1.18 26.76
N LEU A 340 -26.50 1.18 27.37
CA LEU A 340 -25.91 2.37 28.00
C LEU A 340 -25.22 3.31 27.00
N VAL A 341 -25.02 2.86 25.76
CA VAL A 341 -24.41 3.69 24.71
C VAL A 341 -25.46 4.72 24.23
N PRO A 342 -25.21 6.02 24.39
CA PRO A 342 -26.07 7.05 23.82
C PRO A 342 -25.94 7.02 22.29
N ALA A 343 -27.10 6.97 21.61
CA ALA A 343 -27.18 7.03 20.15
C ALA A 343 -28.06 8.23 19.75
N PRO A 344 -27.53 9.26 19.07
CA PRO A 344 -26.13 9.45 18.65
C PRO A 344 -25.19 9.87 19.80
N PRO A 345 -23.87 9.61 19.70
CA PRO A 345 -22.90 10.12 20.68
C PRO A 345 -22.82 11.66 20.59
N GLU A 346 -22.98 12.36 21.71
CA GLU A 346 -22.95 13.83 21.77
C GLU A 346 -21.58 14.38 22.15
N SER A 347 -20.80 13.61 22.93
CA SER A 347 -19.50 14.01 23.46
C SER A 347 -18.36 13.09 22.98
N ASP A 348 -17.13 13.59 23.00
CA ASP A 348 -15.93 12.77 22.71
C ASP A 348 -15.78 11.59 23.69
N GLU A 349 -16.23 11.75 24.93
CA GLU A 349 -16.27 10.67 25.93
C GLU A 349 -17.26 9.56 25.55
N ASP A 350 -18.40 9.92 24.95
CA ASP A 350 -19.38 8.95 24.44
C ASP A 350 -18.84 8.17 23.24
N VAL A 351 -18.08 8.84 22.36
CA VAL A 351 -17.42 8.18 21.21
C VAL A 351 -16.40 7.16 21.69
N ASN A 352 -15.52 7.56 22.62
CA ASN A 352 -14.53 6.66 23.21
C ASN A 352 -15.21 5.49 23.93
N PHE A 353 -16.27 5.75 24.70
CA PHE A 353 -17.05 4.69 25.34
C PHE A 353 -17.68 3.73 24.33
N THR A 354 -18.24 4.26 23.23
CA THR A 354 -18.83 3.45 22.16
C THR A 354 -17.77 2.55 21.51
N GLU A 355 -16.55 3.06 21.30
CA GLU A 355 -15.42 2.28 20.82
C GLU A 355 -15.05 1.15 21.80
N SER A 356 -14.91 1.45 23.10
CA SER A 356 -14.60 0.44 24.12
C SER A 356 -15.70 -0.63 24.20
N VAL A 357 -16.97 -0.26 24.05
CA VAL A 357 -18.11 -1.19 23.98
C VAL A 357 -18.05 -2.04 22.70
N ALA A 358 -17.72 -1.45 21.55
CA ALA A 358 -17.55 -2.19 20.30
C ALA A 358 -16.40 -3.19 20.37
N LYS A 359 -15.26 -2.81 20.98
CA LYS A 359 -14.15 -3.72 21.26
C LYS A 359 -14.59 -4.88 22.15
N LEU A 360 -15.34 -4.60 23.22
CA LEU A 360 -15.88 -5.63 24.10
C LEU A 360 -16.80 -6.59 23.34
N VAL A 361 -17.82 -6.08 22.64
CA VAL A 361 -18.78 -6.91 21.89
C VAL A 361 -18.09 -7.75 20.82
N ARG A 362 -17.13 -7.15 20.10
CA ARG A 362 -16.28 -7.87 19.15
C ARG A 362 -15.51 -9.00 19.80
N GLU A 363 -14.82 -8.74 20.91
CA GLU A 363 -14.02 -9.76 21.60
C GLU A 363 -14.92 -10.89 22.13
N VAL A 364 -16.05 -10.56 22.75
CA VAL A 364 -17.04 -11.55 23.18
C VAL A 364 -17.49 -12.42 22.00
N SER A 365 -17.82 -11.78 20.89
CA SER A 365 -18.26 -12.48 19.67
C SER A 365 -17.14 -13.36 19.10
N MET A 366 -15.91 -12.87 19.06
CA MET A 366 -14.73 -13.63 18.62
C MET A 366 -14.49 -14.87 19.48
N GLN A 367 -14.60 -14.75 20.81
CA GLN A 367 -14.42 -15.89 21.70
C GLN A 367 -15.50 -16.95 21.46
N PHE A 368 -16.78 -16.56 21.37
CA PHE A 368 -17.85 -17.52 21.08
C PHE A 368 -17.72 -18.15 19.68
N LEU A 369 -17.30 -17.39 18.68
CA LEU A 369 -17.03 -17.92 17.33
C LEU A 369 -15.89 -18.95 17.37
N SER A 370 -14.80 -18.65 18.07
CA SER A 370 -13.67 -19.58 18.21
C SER A 370 -14.07 -20.89 18.92
N LEU A 371 -14.95 -20.80 19.94
CA LEU A 371 -15.49 -21.96 20.64
C LEU A 371 -16.38 -22.79 19.71
N TYR A 372 -17.23 -22.14 18.90
CA TYR A 372 -18.06 -22.80 17.91
C TYR A 372 -17.23 -23.56 16.87
N GLU A 373 -16.18 -22.93 16.32
CA GLU A 373 -15.27 -23.56 15.36
C GLU A 373 -14.49 -24.73 15.97
N HIS A 374 -14.05 -24.60 17.22
CA HIS A 374 -13.38 -25.68 17.94
C HIS A 374 -14.31 -26.89 18.15
N ILE A 375 -15.57 -26.66 18.54
CA ILE A 375 -16.55 -27.74 18.76
C ILE A 375 -16.94 -28.40 17.43
N THR A 376 -17.17 -27.62 16.38
CA THR A 376 -17.53 -28.15 15.04
C THR A 376 -16.39 -28.92 14.39
N SER A 377 -15.15 -28.44 14.51
CA SER A 377 -13.94 -29.16 14.07
C SER A 377 -13.78 -30.49 14.82
N ASN A 378 -14.02 -30.50 16.13
CA ASN A 378 -13.98 -31.72 16.94
C ASN A 378 -15.04 -32.75 16.48
N ARG A 379 -16.27 -32.30 16.18
CA ARG A 379 -17.36 -33.15 15.68
C ARG A 379 -17.00 -33.84 14.35
N ASN A 380 -16.36 -33.14 13.42
CA ASN A 380 -15.97 -33.71 12.12
C ASN A 380 -14.87 -34.79 12.26
N ASN A 381 -13.95 -34.63 13.22
CA ASN A 381 -12.92 -35.64 13.48
C ASN A 381 -13.52 -36.96 14.02
N TYR A 382 -14.50 -36.89 14.93
CA TYR A 382 -15.18 -38.11 15.42
C TYR A 382 -16.08 -38.75 14.37
N ALA A 383 -16.75 -37.95 13.52
CA ALA A 383 -17.58 -38.48 12.43
C ALA A 383 -16.74 -39.22 11.36
N SER A 384 -15.53 -38.71 11.06
CA SER A 384 -14.58 -39.34 10.12
C SER A 384 -14.16 -40.75 10.57
N TRP A 385 -13.90 -40.96 11.86
CA TRP A 385 -13.56 -42.28 12.39
C TRP A 385 -14.77 -43.18 12.66
N GLY A 386 -15.93 -42.59 12.98
CA GLY A 386 -17.18 -43.34 13.21
C GLY A 386 -17.76 -43.99 11.94
N GLY A 387 -17.39 -43.52 10.75
CA GLY A 387 -17.92 -44.01 9.48
C GLY A 387 -17.40 -45.36 8.98
N VAL A 388 -16.38 -45.96 9.63
CA VAL A 388 -15.76 -47.22 9.14
C VAL A 388 -16.29 -48.47 9.86
N SER A 389 -17.13 -48.34 10.88
CA SER A 389 -17.68 -49.48 11.63
C SER A 389 -19.13 -49.79 11.24
N GLY A 390 -19.37 -50.08 9.96
CA GLY A 390 -20.67 -50.52 9.44
C GLY A 390 -20.50 -51.69 8.48
N ALA A 391 -20.68 -52.90 9.00
CA ALA A 391 -20.51 -54.18 8.32
C ALA A 391 -21.14 -54.25 6.92
N ARG A 392 -20.32 -54.52 5.90
CA ARG A 392 -20.78 -55.21 4.68
C ARG A 392 -19.63 -55.92 3.99
N GLY A 393 -19.19 -57.03 4.57
CA GLY A 393 -18.59 -58.08 3.76
C GLY A 393 -19.66 -58.63 2.84
N ASN A 394 -19.64 -58.27 1.56
CA ASN A 394 -20.24 -59.10 0.52
C ASN A 394 -19.57 -58.80 -0.82
N HIS A 395 -19.04 -59.87 -1.39
CA HIS A 395 -18.41 -59.94 -2.69
C HIS A 395 -19.20 -59.18 -3.75
N ALA A 396 -18.48 -58.28 -4.45
CA ALA A 396 -18.88 -57.81 -5.76
C ALA A 396 -18.91 -59.01 -6.71
N ASN A 397 -20.12 -59.43 -7.09
CA ASN A 397 -20.33 -60.20 -8.31
C ASN A 397 -21.10 -59.31 -9.29
N MET A 398 -20.52 -59.12 -10.47
CA MET A 398 -21.07 -58.37 -11.59
C MET A 398 -22.50 -58.83 -11.94
N SER A 399 -23.46 -57.91 -12.02
CA SER A 399 -24.53 -57.96 -13.02
C SER A 399 -25.32 -56.65 -13.10
N HIS A 400 -25.11 -55.98 -14.24
CA HIS A 400 -26.05 -55.23 -15.07
C HIS A 400 -27.52 -55.04 -14.63
N ASN A 401 -27.95 -53.78 -14.81
CA ASN A 401 -29.26 -53.33 -15.32
C ASN A 401 -30.54 -53.77 -14.59
N SER A 402 -31.21 -52.81 -13.96
CA SER A 402 -32.54 -52.34 -14.40
C SER A 402 -33.09 -51.24 -13.48
N SER A 403 -33.61 -50.21 -14.13
CA SER A 403 -34.46 -49.15 -13.60
C SER A 403 -35.74 -49.70 -12.97
N SER A 404 -36.14 -49.19 -11.80
CA SER A 404 -37.54 -49.05 -11.38
C SER A 404 -37.63 -48.03 -10.24
N ALA A 405 -38.41 -46.99 -10.46
CA ALA A 405 -38.77 -45.97 -9.49
C ALA A 405 -39.96 -46.45 -8.65
N GLU A 406 -39.94 -46.25 -7.33
CA GLU A 406 -41.15 -46.31 -6.50
C GLU A 406 -40.96 -45.52 -5.19
N THR A 407 -41.64 -44.37 -5.14
CA THR A 407 -42.45 -43.77 -4.06
C THR A 407 -42.00 -43.70 -2.60
N ALA A 408 -42.13 -42.47 -2.10
CA ALA A 408 -41.95 -41.99 -0.74
C ALA A 408 -42.94 -42.58 0.29
N THR A 409 -42.44 -42.82 1.50
CA THR A 409 -43.23 -42.91 2.75
C THR A 409 -42.52 -42.17 3.87
N SER A 410 -43.31 -41.38 4.58
CA SER A 410 -42.99 -40.35 5.57
C SER A 410 -42.50 -40.88 6.95
N PRO A 411 -41.85 -40.01 7.77
CA PRO A 411 -41.12 -40.39 8.99
C PRO A 411 -41.96 -40.28 10.29
N PRO A 412 -41.60 -41.00 11.38
CA PRO A 412 -42.43 -41.14 12.58
C PRO A 412 -42.08 -40.14 13.70
N SER A 413 -43.13 -39.59 14.32
CA SER A 413 -43.11 -38.78 15.55
C SER A 413 -43.15 -39.65 16.81
N LEU A 414 -42.24 -39.45 17.77
CA LEU A 414 -42.25 -40.14 19.07
C LEU A 414 -42.20 -39.13 20.23
N SER A 415 -43.19 -39.25 21.12
CA SER A 415 -43.53 -38.37 22.22
C SER A 415 -42.78 -38.67 23.52
N CYS A 416 -42.45 -37.59 24.23
CA CYS A 416 -41.82 -37.50 25.55
C CYS A 416 -42.76 -37.95 26.69
N VAL A 417 -42.25 -38.74 27.64
CA VAL A 417 -42.95 -39.11 28.89
C VAL A 417 -42.11 -38.64 30.08
N ARG A 418 -42.74 -37.81 30.92
CA ARG A 418 -42.29 -37.34 32.24
C ARG A 418 -42.45 -38.44 33.28
N SER A 419 -41.44 -38.64 34.12
CA SER A 419 -41.59 -39.31 35.42
C SER A 419 -40.88 -38.49 36.50
N THR A 420 -41.63 -38.17 37.54
CA THR A 420 -41.30 -37.37 38.71
C THR A 420 -41.38 -38.28 39.94
N GLU A 421 -40.32 -38.38 40.76
CA GLU A 421 -40.33 -39.04 42.09
C GLU A 421 -39.09 -38.52 42.87
N SER A 422 -39.24 -37.58 43.81
CA SER A 422 -39.32 -37.75 45.29
C SER A 422 -38.02 -38.29 45.91
N LEU A 423 -37.13 -37.46 46.48
CA LEU A 423 -37.09 -37.00 47.89
C LEU A 423 -37.03 -38.12 48.95
N ASP A 424 -35.82 -38.50 49.36
CA ASP A 424 -35.46 -39.10 50.66
C ASP A 424 -34.04 -38.56 51.00
N ALA A 425 -33.81 -37.66 51.96
CA ALA A 425 -33.92 -37.76 53.42
C ALA A 425 -32.83 -38.62 54.08
N GLU A 426 -31.84 -37.90 54.63
CA GLU A 426 -31.08 -38.15 55.87
C GLU A 426 -30.32 -39.47 56.08
N GLY A 427 -29.00 -39.34 56.31
CA GLY A 427 -28.15 -40.42 56.83
C GLY A 427 -26.68 -40.04 56.90
N GLY A 428 -26.34 -39.07 57.74
CA GLY A 428 -24.96 -38.79 58.12
C GLY A 428 -24.44 -39.87 59.06
N ILE A 429 -23.32 -40.51 58.71
CA ILE A 429 -22.45 -41.21 59.67
C ILE A 429 -21.00 -40.81 59.39
N ASP A 430 -20.43 -40.28 60.46
CA ASP A 430 -19.07 -39.84 60.65
C ASP A 430 -18.01 -40.91 60.39
N CYS A 431 -16.90 -40.42 59.84
CA CYS A 431 -15.52 -40.65 60.28
C CYS A 431 -15.13 -42.08 60.75
N THR A 432 -14.22 -42.72 60.02
CA THR A 432 -12.82 -42.96 60.47
C THR A 432 -12.15 -44.11 59.69
N ASN A 433 -11.20 -43.73 58.84
CA ASN A 433 -9.83 -44.24 58.80
C ASN A 433 -9.62 -45.76 59.03
N VAL A 434 -9.62 -46.55 57.94
CA VAL A 434 -8.88 -47.81 57.88
C VAL A 434 -8.14 -47.88 56.55
N ASP A 435 -6.88 -47.45 56.58
CA ASP A 435 -5.85 -47.93 55.66
C ASP A 435 -5.72 -49.45 55.77
N CYS A 436 -5.81 -50.17 54.64
CA CYS A 436 -4.93 -51.28 54.29
C CYS A 436 -5.43 -52.08 53.06
N ARG A 437 -4.71 -51.89 51.94
CA ARG A 437 -4.18 -52.94 51.05
C ARG A 437 -5.12 -54.02 50.48
N ASN A 438 -5.22 -53.97 49.14
CA ASN A 438 -5.19 -55.10 48.22
C ASN A 438 -6.28 -56.18 48.36
N PHE A 439 -7.38 -56.03 47.62
CA PHE A 439 -8.02 -57.20 47.01
C PHE A 439 -8.48 -56.88 45.59
N GLN A 440 -7.92 -57.62 44.64
CA GLN A 440 -8.24 -57.61 43.22
C GLN A 440 -9.69 -58.09 43.02
N GLY A 441 -10.63 -57.14 42.98
CA GLY A 441 -12.03 -57.38 42.64
C GLY A 441 -12.31 -56.97 41.20
N ARG A 442 -12.33 -57.95 40.30
CA ARG A 442 -13.01 -57.98 38.99
C ARG A 442 -13.43 -56.63 38.40
N GLN A 443 -12.60 -56.09 37.51
CA GLN A 443 -13.00 -55.07 36.55
C GLN A 443 -14.10 -55.63 35.64
N GLN A 444 -15.36 -55.28 35.94
CA GLN A 444 -16.39 -55.19 34.91
C GLN A 444 -16.03 -54.00 34.04
N GLN A 445 -15.60 -54.29 32.82
CA GLN A 445 -15.29 -53.34 31.76
C GLN A 445 -16.57 -52.60 31.37
N GLN A 446 -16.93 -51.55 32.11
CA GLN A 446 -17.70 -50.46 31.55
C GLN A 446 -16.68 -49.57 30.83
N HIS A 447 -16.70 -49.61 29.50
CA HIS A 447 -15.98 -48.64 28.67
C HIS A 447 -16.56 -47.25 28.93
N SER A 448 -16.09 -46.60 30.01
CA SER A 448 -16.17 -45.16 30.16
C SER A 448 -15.24 -44.58 29.10
N TYR A 449 -15.82 -43.92 28.10
CA TYR A 449 -15.08 -43.13 27.14
C TYR A 449 -14.22 -42.12 27.92
N PHE A 450 -12.91 -42.34 27.94
CA PHE A 450 -11.94 -41.34 28.37
C PHE A 450 -12.05 -40.18 27.38
N VAL A 451 -12.75 -39.11 27.76
CA VAL A 451 -12.63 -37.82 27.07
C VAL A 451 -11.30 -37.21 27.52
N PRO A 452 -10.32 -37.03 26.61
CA PRO A 452 -9.04 -36.43 26.99
C PRO A 452 -9.26 -35.00 27.51
N ASP A 453 -8.61 -34.68 28.62
CA ASP A 453 -8.66 -33.39 29.32
C ASP A 453 -8.48 -32.21 28.34
N GLY A 454 -9.58 -31.54 27.99
CA GLY A 454 -9.56 -30.34 27.13
C GLY A 454 -10.53 -30.34 25.95
N HIS A 455 -11.14 -31.48 25.59
CA HIS A 455 -12.13 -31.52 24.53
C HIS A 455 -13.53 -31.17 25.05
N LEU A 456 -14.06 -30.02 24.63
CA LEU A 456 -15.47 -29.66 24.78
C LEU A 456 -16.36 -30.71 24.10
N SER A 457 -17.38 -31.20 24.81
CA SER A 457 -18.39 -32.12 24.26
C SER A 457 -19.30 -31.40 23.25
N VAL A 458 -19.91 -32.18 22.36
CA VAL A 458 -20.86 -31.67 21.35
C VAL A 458 -22.13 -31.08 21.99
N GLU A 459 -22.42 -31.45 23.24
CA GLU A 459 -23.58 -30.97 24.00
C GLU A 459 -23.59 -29.44 24.20
N PHE A 460 -22.40 -28.82 24.31
CA PHE A 460 -22.26 -27.38 24.50
C PHE A 460 -22.45 -26.55 23.22
N LEU A 461 -22.55 -27.19 22.05
CA LEU A 461 -22.74 -26.47 20.78
C LEU A 461 -24.00 -25.61 20.79
N GLY A 462 -25.10 -26.14 21.35
CA GLY A 462 -26.37 -25.42 21.44
C GLY A 462 -26.27 -24.16 22.30
N GLU A 463 -25.53 -24.22 23.40
CA GLU A 463 -25.34 -23.07 24.28
C GLU A 463 -24.47 -21.97 23.63
N VAL A 464 -23.37 -22.36 22.99
CA VAL A 464 -22.50 -21.41 22.27
C VAL A 464 -23.27 -20.75 21.12
N GLN A 465 -24.13 -21.50 20.44
CA GLN A 465 -24.98 -20.97 19.37
C GLN A 465 -26.02 -19.99 19.90
N VAL A 466 -26.70 -20.30 21.02
CA VAL A 466 -27.63 -19.38 21.67
C VAL A 466 -26.91 -18.11 22.13
N ALA A 467 -25.69 -18.22 22.64
CA ALA A 467 -24.89 -17.05 23.01
C ALA A 467 -24.56 -16.16 21.80
N LEU A 468 -24.15 -16.75 20.66
CA LEU A 468 -23.93 -16.00 19.41
C LEU A 468 -25.23 -15.34 18.93
N ASP A 469 -26.36 -16.04 19.00
CA ASP A 469 -27.67 -15.52 18.60
C ASP A 469 -28.11 -14.31 19.45
N VAL A 470 -27.61 -14.17 20.68
CA VAL A 470 -27.84 -13.00 21.55
C VAL A 470 -26.87 -11.86 21.26
N VAL A 471 -25.59 -12.16 21.02
CA VAL A 471 -24.53 -11.13 20.89
C VAL A 471 -24.47 -10.51 19.49
N VAL A 472 -24.67 -11.30 18.42
CA VAL A 472 -24.58 -10.82 17.04
C VAL A 472 -25.59 -9.69 16.72
N PRO A 473 -26.87 -9.76 17.17
CA PRO A 473 -27.80 -8.64 17.00
C PRO A 473 -27.33 -7.33 17.63
N GLU A 474 -26.67 -7.38 18.79
CA GLU A 474 -26.10 -6.19 19.44
C GLU A 474 -24.90 -5.64 18.67
N LEU A 475 -24.08 -6.52 18.09
CA LEU A 475 -23.00 -6.10 17.17
C LEU A 475 -23.56 -5.40 15.93
N LEU A 476 -24.65 -5.91 15.35
CA LEU A 476 -25.31 -5.29 14.21
C LEU A 476 -25.89 -3.92 14.58
N ARG A 477 -26.45 -3.76 15.80
CA ARG A 477 -26.92 -2.47 16.30
C ARG A 477 -25.76 -1.45 16.41
N LEU A 478 -24.59 -1.88 16.87
CA LEU A 478 -23.39 -1.03 16.90
C LEU A 478 -22.90 -0.67 15.50
N LEU A 479 -22.95 -1.61 14.57
CA LEU A 479 -22.60 -1.37 13.16
C LEU A 479 -23.52 -0.30 12.54
N SER A 480 -24.77 -0.18 12.98
CA SER A 480 -25.70 0.86 12.51
C SER A 480 -25.38 2.29 12.99
N ILE A 481 -24.43 2.48 13.93
CA ILE A 481 -24.12 3.81 14.51
C ILE A 481 -23.39 4.76 13.51
N ARG A 482 -23.00 4.29 12.31
CA ARG A 482 -22.34 5.10 11.26
C ARG A 482 -21.14 5.93 11.76
N HIS A 483 -20.35 5.35 12.66
CA HIS A 483 -19.10 5.95 13.15
C HIS A 483 -17.91 5.10 12.72
N ASP A 484 -16.90 5.71 12.10
CA ASP A 484 -15.83 4.99 11.41
C ASP A 484 -15.00 4.11 12.35
N VAL A 485 -14.56 4.65 13.47
CA VAL A 485 -13.75 3.93 14.46
C VAL A 485 -14.46 2.67 14.96
N VAL A 486 -15.78 2.76 15.19
CA VAL A 486 -16.59 1.64 15.67
C VAL A 486 -16.62 0.54 14.61
N VAL A 487 -16.90 0.89 13.37
CA VAL A 487 -16.96 -0.05 12.26
C VAL A 487 -15.60 -0.74 12.04
N ASP A 488 -14.49 0.01 12.11
CA ASP A 488 -13.14 -0.54 11.99
C ASP A 488 -12.82 -1.56 13.07
N THR A 489 -13.25 -1.30 14.31
CA THR A 489 -13.09 -2.29 15.37
C THR A 489 -13.86 -3.58 15.06
N LEU A 490 -15.05 -3.51 14.47
CA LEU A 490 -15.91 -4.68 14.22
C LEU A 490 -15.51 -5.49 12.98
N ILE A 491 -14.82 -4.90 12.00
CA ILE A 491 -14.45 -5.54 10.73
C ILE A 491 -13.72 -6.89 10.88
N PRO A 492 -12.70 -7.03 11.74
CA PRO A 492 -12.01 -8.31 11.93
C PRO A 492 -12.95 -9.45 12.31
N PHE A 493 -13.95 -9.19 13.16
CA PHE A 493 -14.95 -10.20 13.52
C PHE A 493 -15.84 -10.53 12.31
N ILE A 494 -16.34 -9.51 11.61
CA ILE A 494 -17.21 -9.70 10.44
C ILE A 494 -16.52 -10.58 9.38
N GLN A 495 -15.24 -10.33 9.10
CA GLN A 495 -14.45 -11.13 8.14
C GLN A 495 -14.29 -12.59 8.55
N MET A 496 -14.28 -12.88 9.85
CA MET A 496 -14.19 -14.25 10.35
C MET A 496 -15.56 -14.92 10.42
N TYR A 497 -16.57 -14.18 10.84
CA TYR A 497 -17.94 -14.65 10.93
C TYR A 497 -18.51 -15.06 9.57
N ILE A 498 -18.23 -14.30 8.52
CA ILE A 498 -18.64 -14.64 7.13
C ILE A 498 -18.04 -15.97 6.65
N LYS A 499 -16.81 -16.30 7.07
CA LYS A 499 -16.15 -17.55 6.67
C LYS A 499 -16.60 -18.76 7.49
N SER A 500 -17.32 -18.52 8.59
CA SER A 500 -17.67 -19.56 9.54
C SER A 500 -19.04 -20.17 9.23
N SER A 501 -19.22 -21.44 9.58
CA SER A 501 -20.52 -22.13 9.45
C SER A 501 -21.57 -21.70 10.48
N ALA A 502 -21.23 -20.74 11.35
CA ALA A 502 -22.13 -20.17 12.35
C ALA A 502 -23.12 -19.15 11.76
N LEU A 503 -22.82 -18.55 10.60
CA LEU A 503 -23.62 -17.50 9.99
C LEU A 503 -24.93 -18.07 9.40
N ARG A 504 -26.08 -17.58 9.87
CA ARG A 504 -27.40 -17.90 9.29
C ARG A 504 -27.76 -16.92 8.17
N GLU A 505 -28.63 -17.37 7.25
CA GLU A 505 -29.09 -16.55 6.12
C GLU A 505 -29.79 -15.24 6.56
N GLU A 506 -30.54 -15.27 7.66
CA GLU A 506 -31.20 -14.07 8.21
C GLU A 506 -30.19 -13.04 8.74
N GLN A 507 -29.17 -13.49 9.46
CA GLN A 507 -28.09 -12.65 9.99
C GLN A 507 -27.23 -12.11 8.84
N ALA A 508 -26.96 -12.93 7.82
CA ALA A 508 -26.27 -12.52 6.61
C ALA A 508 -27.02 -11.40 5.87
N ALA A 509 -28.36 -11.49 5.81
CA ALA A 509 -29.17 -10.46 5.17
C ALA A 509 -29.14 -9.12 5.93
N GLN A 510 -29.18 -9.15 7.27
CA GLN A 510 -29.07 -7.95 8.10
C GLN A 510 -27.68 -7.32 8.02
N LEU A 511 -26.64 -8.15 8.10
CA LEU A 511 -25.25 -7.72 7.94
C LEU A 511 -25.03 -7.08 6.56
N LEU A 512 -25.57 -7.67 5.50
CA LEU A 512 -25.47 -7.12 4.16
C LEU A 512 -26.09 -5.74 4.04
N ARG A 513 -27.29 -5.54 4.61
CA ARG A 513 -27.96 -4.22 4.61
C ARG A 513 -27.13 -3.19 5.36
N ALA A 514 -26.65 -3.52 6.56
CA ALA A 514 -25.82 -2.62 7.34
C ALA A 514 -24.52 -2.26 6.60
N LEU A 515 -23.85 -3.24 5.97
CA LEU A 515 -22.66 -2.98 5.16
C LEU A 515 -22.98 -2.10 3.94
N TYR A 516 -24.14 -2.28 3.33
CA TYR A 516 -24.58 -1.47 2.19
C TYR A 516 -24.85 -0.02 2.60
N ASP A 517 -25.49 0.20 3.74
CA ASP A 517 -25.74 1.55 4.26
C ASP A 517 -24.43 2.32 4.51
N HIS A 518 -23.32 1.64 4.83
CA HIS A 518 -21.99 2.25 4.94
C HIS A 518 -21.33 2.59 3.61
N THR A 519 -21.82 2.04 2.49
CA THR A 519 -21.33 2.40 1.15
C THR A 519 -22.00 3.65 0.58
N VAL A 520 -23.13 4.06 1.17
CA VAL A 520 -23.86 5.27 0.78
C VAL A 520 -23.12 6.49 1.31
N ILE A 521 -22.64 7.34 0.39
CA ILE A 521 -22.04 8.62 0.76
C ILE A 521 -23.15 9.65 0.93
N GLY A 522 -23.26 10.22 2.13
CA GLY A 522 -24.16 11.35 2.39
C GLY A 522 -23.63 12.67 1.81
N GLY A 523 -24.52 13.52 1.30
CA GLY A 523 -24.23 14.87 0.83
C GLY A 523 -23.77 14.98 -0.63
N VAL A 524 -23.74 13.88 -1.39
CA VAL A 524 -23.22 13.84 -2.78
C VAL A 524 -24.05 14.71 -3.73
N ALA A 525 -25.31 14.98 -3.40
CA ALA A 525 -26.17 15.86 -4.19
C ALA A 525 -25.68 17.31 -4.24
N GLU A 526 -25.06 17.79 -3.15
CA GLU A 526 -24.64 19.18 -2.98
C GLU A 526 -23.13 19.34 -3.13
N ASN A 527 -22.35 18.39 -2.60
CA ASN A 527 -20.89 18.42 -2.67
C ASN A 527 -20.33 17.15 -3.33
N GLU A 528 -19.62 17.31 -4.45
CA GLU A 528 -18.94 16.21 -5.15
C GLU A 528 -17.61 15.83 -4.49
N GLU A 529 -17.01 16.68 -3.67
CA GLU A 529 -15.69 16.45 -3.04
C GLU A 529 -15.56 15.10 -2.30
N PRO A 530 -16.48 14.67 -1.41
CA PRO A 530 -16.33 13.41 -0.69
C PRO A 530 -16.26 12.19 -1.61
N PHE A 531 -16.85 12.26 -2.81
CA PHE A 531 -16.76 11.17 -3.77
C PHE A 531 -15.32 10.95 -4.30
N TRP A 532 -14.51 12.00 -4.35
CA TRP A 532 -13.14 12.01 -4.87
C TRP A 532 -12.05 11.88 -3.80
N MET A 533 -12.41 11.81 -2.51
CA MET A 533 -11.44 11.65 -1.42
C MET A 533 -10.94 10.21 -1.31
N ASP A 534 -9.61 10.05 -1.21
CA ASP A 534 -8.96 8.73 -1.14
C ASP A 534 -9.41 7.92 0.07
N ASP A 535 -9.59 8.55 1.23
CA ASP A 535 -10.02 7.87 2.47
C ASP A 535 -11.42 7.23 2.32
N ILE A 536 -12.35 7.96 1.70
CA ILE A 536 -13.72 7.48 1.44
C ILE A 536 -13.70 6.37 0.39
N ILE A 537 -12.87 6.52 -0.66
CA ILE A 537 -12.70 5.50 -1.69
C ILE A 537 -12.17 4.19 -1.09
N ASP A 538 -11.12 4.26 -0.27
CA ASP A 538 -10.50 3.08 0.33
C ASP A 538 -11.40 2.42 1.37
N ARG A 539 -12.16 3.22 2.12
CA ARG A 539 -13.21 2.71 3.01
C ARG A 539 -14.31 1.97 2.25
N ARG A 540 -14.86 2.56 1.18
CA ARG A 540 -15.85 1.89 0.34
C ARG A 540 -15.30 0.61 -0.27
N LYS A 541 -14.04 0.60 -0.73
CA LYS A 541 -13.39 -0.64 -1.21
C LYS A 541 -13.34 -1.70 -0.11
N GLN A 542 -13.00 -1.34 1.12
CA GLN A 542 -12.99 -2.28 2.25
C GLN A 542 -14.38 -2.89 2.49
N MET A 543 -15.44 -2.07 2.46
CA MET A 543 -16.81 -2.54 2.62
C MET A 543 -17.26 -3.45 1.46
N HIS A 544 -16.98 -3.06 0.22
CA HIS A 544 -17.25 -3.90 -0.95
C HIS A 544 -16.46 -5.21 -0.95
N ASN A 545 -15.22 -5.21 -0.44
CA ASN A 545 -14.44 -6.44 -0.28
C ASN A 545 -15.11 -7.41 0.71
N ILE A 546 -15.68 -6.91 1.80
CA ILE A 546 -16.45 -7.73 2.74
C ILE A 546 -17.73 -8.25 2.08
N MET A 547 -18.45 -7.41 1.34
CA MET A 547 -19.64 -7.85 0.59
C MET A 547 -19.32 -8.91 -0.46
N ARG A 548 -18.16 -8.84 -1.12
CA ARG A 548 -17.68 -9.88 -2.05
C ARG A 548 -17.40 -11.19 -1.34
N LEU A 549 -16.79 -11.15 -0.15
CA LEU A 549 -16.62 -12.35 0.67
C LEU A 549 -17.98 -12.96 1.04
N LEU A 550 -18.96 -12.12 1.40
CA LEU A 550 -20.32 -12.58 1.66
C LEU A 550 -20.99 -13.16 0.40
N PHE A 551 -20.80 -12.55 -0.77
CA PHE A 551 -21.32 -13.05 -2.04
C PHE A 551 -20.76 -14.41 -2.42
N ARG A 552 -19.46 -14.64 -2.16
CA ARG A 552 -18.80 -15.92 -2.44
C ARG A 552 -19.46 -17.07 -1.68
N ASP A 553 -19.79 -16.85 -0.41
CA ASP A 553 -20.25 -17.91 0.50
C ASP A 553 -21.80 -17.99 0.55
N HIS A 554 -22.50 -16.86 0.38
CA HIS A 554 -23.98 -16.76 0.44
C HIS A 554 -24.58 -15.99 -0.76
N PRO A 555 -24.45 -16.48 -2.01
CA PRO A 555 -24.98 -15.79 -3.18
C PRO A 555 -26.51 -15.63 -3.16
N ALA A 556 -27.23 -16.56 -2.54
CA ALA A 556 -28.70 -16.56 -2.46
C ALA A 556 -29.27 -15.38 -1.64
N VAL A 557 -28.48 -14.78 -0.75
CA VAL A 557 -28.89 -13.61 0.05
C VAL A 557 -28.51 -12.32 -0.66
N VAL A 558 -27.32 -12.28 -1.25
CA VAL A 558 -26.73 -11.09 -1.87
C VAL A 558 -27.43 -10.73 -3.18
N MET A 559 -27.73 -11.72 -4.04
CA MET A 559 -28.35 -11.44 -5.35
C MET A 559 -29.74 -10.81 -5.26
N PRO A 560 -30.68 -11.29 -4.43
CA PRO A 560 -31.97 -10.62 -4.25
C PRO A 560 -31.83 -9.20 -3.71
N HIS A 561 -30.88 -8.96 -2.80
CA HIS A 561 -30.61 -7.62 -2.28
C HIS A 561 -30.09 -6.66 -3.37
N LEU A 562 -29.10 -7.10 -4.15
CA LEU A 562 -28.59 -6.35 -5.29
C LEU A 562 -29.71 -6.01 -6.28
N ARG A 563 -30.56 -6.99 -6.61
CA ARG A 563 -31.71 -6.78 -7.50
C ARG A 563 -32.67 -5.73 -6.97
N GLU A 564 -33.01 -5.81 -5.69
CA GLU A 564 -33.92 -4.88 -5.04
C GLU A 564 -33.36 -3.45 -5.04
N VAL A 565 -32.08 -3.29 -4.71
CA VAL A 565 -31.40 -1.99 -4.67
C VAL A 565 -31.27 -1.38 -6.06
N VAL A 566 -30.87 -2.17 -7.06
CA VAL A 566 -30.76 -1.70 -8.46
C VAL A 566 -32.14 -1.40 -9.06
N ALA A 567 -33.16 -2.22 -8.78
CA ALA A 567 -34.53 -1.98 -9.24
C ALA A 567 -35.09 -0.69 -8.66
N ARG A 568 -34.85 -0.41 -7.36
CA ARG A 568 -35.25 0.84 -6.72
C ARG A 568 -34.59 2.05 -7.37
N ALA A 569 -33.28 1.98 -7.60
CA ALA A 569 -32.54 3.03 -8.29
C ALA A 569 -33.00 3.25 -9.75
N ALA A 570 -33.48 2.20 -10.42
CA ALA A 570 -33.93 2.27 -11.81
C ALA A 570 -35.41 2.70 -11.99
N SER A 571 -36.26 2.59 -10.96
CA SER A 571 -37.72 2.75 -11.02
C SER A 571 -38.23 4.20 -10.96
N SER A 572 -39.39 4.44 -11.59
CA SER A 572 -40.14 5.71 -11.57
C SER A 572 -41.17 5.73 -10.44
N ALA A 573 -41.08 6.67 -9.50
CA ALA A 573 -42.13 6.90 -8.50
C ALA A 573 -43.32 7.65 -9.12
N SER A 574 -44.15 6.97 -9.92
CA SER A 574 -45.44 7.49 -10.36
C SER A 574 -46.45 6.36 -10.62
N ASP A 575 -47.30 6.12 -9.64
CA ASP A 575 -48.73 5.79 -9.82
C ASP A 575 -49.47 6.71 -8.85
N PRO A 576 -50.43 7.55 -9.31
CA PRO A 576 -51.76 6.99 -9.53
C PRO A 576 -52.60 7.67 -10.65
N THR A 577 -53.37 6.84 -11.36
CA THR A 577 -54.71 7.14 -11.87
C THR A 577 -54.97 8.53 -12.49
N THR A 578 -54.74 8.68 -13.79
CA THR A 578 -55.63 9.46 -14.68
C THR A 578 -55.43 9.05 -16.14
N THR A 579 -56.42 8.31 -16.64
CA THR A 579 -57.04 8.50 -17.96
C THR A 579 -56.16 8.61 -19.21
N SER A 580 -56.25 7.54 -20.02
CA SER A 580 -56.42 7.57 -21.49
C SER A 580 -55.33 8.24 -22.34
N ALA A 581 -54.53 7.37 -22.96
CA ALA A 581 -54.31 7.30 -24.40
C ALA A 581 -54.64 8.57 -25.22
N GLU A 582 -53.65 9.41 -25.50
CA GLU A 582 -53.59 10.15 -26.76
C GLU A 582 -52.18 10.04 -27.34
N GLY A 583 -52.11 9.53 -28.58
CA GLY A 583 -50.88 9.26 -29.29
C GLY A 583 -50.10 10.51 -29.66
N PHE A 584 -48.80 10.49 -29.38
CA PHE A 584 -47.82 11.41 -29.93
C PHE A 584 -47.58 11.08 -31.41
N GLY A 585 -48.43 11.65 -32.27
CA GLY A 585 -48.21 11.75 -33.71
C GLY A 585 -47.87 13.20 -34.08
N GLN A 586 -46.64 13.41 -34.54
CA GLN A 586 -46.19 14.41 -35.53
C GLN A 586 -46.89 15.79 -35.55
N THR A 587 -46.17 16.84 -35.11
CA THR A 587 -46.16 18.14 -35.80
C THR A 587 -44.84 18.85 -35.54
N GLY A 588 -43.99 18.95 -36.56
CA GLY A 588 -42.96 19.98 -36.58
C GLY A 588 -43.56 21.30 -37.07
N VAL A 589 -43.16 22.43 -36.47
CA VAL A 589 -43.05 23.73 -37.14
C VAL A 589 -42.01 24.55 -36.38
N MET A 590 -40.94 24.95 -37.09
CA MET A 590 -40.03 26.00 -36.66
C MET A 590 -40.80 27.33 -36.58
N GLY A 591 -40.94 27.88 -35.38
CA GLY A 591 -41.40 29.24 -35.13
C GLY A 591 -40.20 30.18 -34.99
N GLN A 592 -40.10 31.10 -35.94
CA GLN A 592 -39.09 32.16 -36.06
C GLN A 592 -39.16 33.20 -34.93
N ASP A 593 -37.97 33.70 -34.59
CA ASP A 593 -37.59 35.09 -34.27
C ASP A 593 -38.62 36.00 -33.57
N LYS A 594 -38.24 36.49 -32.37
CA LYS A 594 -37.98 37.93 -32.12
C LYS A 594 -37.69 38.23 -30.64
N ASP A 595 -36.49 38.75 -30.41
CA ASP A 595 -36.19 39.92 -29.56
C ASP A 595 -36.94 40.05 -28.22
N LEU A 596 -36.42 39.43 -27.15
CA LEU A 596 -36.64 39.94 -25.79
C LEU A 596 -35.37 40.61 -25.28
N LYS A 597 -35.44 41.94 -25.24
CA LYS A 597 -34.39 42.87 -24.85
C LYS A 597 -33.88 42.61 -23.44
N SER A 598 -32.56 42.61 -23.35
CA SER A 598 -31.75 42.81 -22.16
C SER A 598 -32.17 44.09 -21.42
N HIS A 599 -32.82 43.95 -20.26
CA HIS A 599 -32.79 44.96 -19.22
C HIS A 599 -31.91 44.45 -18.08
N GLY A 600 -30.68 44.96 -18.03
CA GLY A 600 -29.88 44.94 -16.83
C GLY A 600 -30.57 45.80 -15.77
N ILE A 601 -30.79 45.21 -14.60
CA ILE A 601 -31.09 45.95 -13.37
C ILE A 601 -30.06 45.50 -12.36
N ASP A 602 -29.37 46.50 -11.83
CA ASP A 602 -28.27 46.42 -10.90
C ASP A 602 -28.63 45.77 -9.56
N ASN A 603 -27.59 45.18 -8.98
CA ASN A 603 -27.42 44.77 -7.59
C ASN A 603 -28.18 45.62 -6.57
N ILE A 604 -29.07 44.99 -5.80
CA ILE A 604 -29.38 45.41 -4.44
C ILE A 604 -29.22 44.20 -3.52
N SER A 605 -28.07 44.17 -2.86
CA SER A 605 -27.84 43.47 -1.61
C SER A 605 -28.83 43.97 -0.56
N ASN A 606 -29.79 43.14 -0.17
CA ASN A 606 -30.51 43.31 1.09
C ASN A 606 -30.56 41.97 1.80
N GLY A 607 -29.58 41.78 2.69
CA GLY A 607 -29.62 40.75 3.72
C GLY A 607 -30.85 40.97 4.59
N ARG A 608 -31.81 40.06 4.48
CA ARG A 608 -32.89 39.92 5.46
C ARG A 608 -32.85 38.48 5.96
N GLY A 609 -32.08 38.30 7.03
CA GLY A 609 -32.10 37.08 7.82
C GLY A 609 -33.54 36.83 8.31
N LEU A 610 -34.14 35.76 7.79
CA LEU A 610 -35.35 35.19 8.36
C LEU A 610 -34.89 34.09 9.30
N ASN A 611 -34.86 34.43 10.59
CA ASN A 611 -34.81 33.48 11.68
C ASN A 611 -36.02 32.55 11.58
N CYS A 612 -35.78 31.28 11.27
CA CYS A 612 -36.75 30.22 11.45
C CYS A 612 -36.22 29.30 12.56
N GLU A 613 -36.34 29.75 13.80
CA GLU A 613 -36.32 28.87 14.96
C GLU A 613 -37.67 28.12 15.03
N GLY A 614 -37.62 26.81 15.25
CA GLY A 614 -38.73 26.06 15.85
C GLY A 614 -39.58 25.22 14.89
N ILE A 615 -39.07 24.05 14.47
CA ILE A 615 -39.95 22.88 14.28
C ILE A 615 -39.35 21.71 15.07
N SER A 616 -40.09 21.36 16.12
CA SER A 616 -39.88 20.24 17.02
C SER A 616 -39.91 18.89 16.31
N ALA A 617 -39.09 17.98 16.83
CA ALA A 617 -39.18 16.52 16.76
C ALA A 617 -40.53 15.95 16.30
N ALA A 618 -40.53 15.34 15.12
CA ALA A 618 -41.47 14.28 14.75
C ALA A 618 -40.66 13.14 14.13
N VAL A 619 -40.25 12.21 14.98
CA VAL A 619 -39.81 10.87 14.61
C VAL A 619 -41.01 10.20 13.94
N GLY A 620 -41.01 10.17 12.61
CA GLY A 620 -42.07 9.56 11.81
C GLY A 620 -41.44 8.97 10.56
N GLY A 621 -41.25 7.66 10.56
CA GLY A 621 -40.90 6.89 9.37
C GLY A 621 -41.98 7.10 8.31
N SER A 622 -41.67 7.90 7.30
CA SER A 622 -42.46 8.04 6.09
C SER A 622 -41.64 7.45 4.95
N SER A 623 -41.90 6.18 4.66
CA SER A 623 -41.23 5.33 3.67
C SER A 623 -41.59 5.69 2.22
N ASN A 624 -41.68 6.99 1.89
CA ASN A 624 -42.09 7.48 0.56
C ASN A 624 -41.02 8.35 -0.11
N THR A 625 -39.74 8.13 0.21
CA THR A 625 -38.63 8.94 -0.29
C THR A 625 -38.25 8.50 -1.70
N ALA A 626 -38.32 9.44 -2.66
CA ALA A 626 -37.70 9.30 -3.98
C ALA A 626 -36.29 8.70 -3.86
N SER A 627 -35.84 7.89 -4.83
CA SER A 627 -34.48 7.35 -4.80
C SER A 627 -33.50 8.51 -4.66
N SER A 628 -32.82 8.59 -3.52
CA SER A 628 -31.84 9.64 -3.32
C SER A 628 -30.69 9.45 -4.34
N PRO A 629 -30.04 10.53 -4.81
CA PRO A 629 -28.83 10.42 -5.63
C PRO A 629 -27.79 9.50 -5.02
N GLU A 630 -27.71 9.52 -3.69
CA GLU A 630 -26.77 8.77 -2.87
C GLU A 630 -27.06 7.27 -2.94
N GLU A 631 -28.32 6.87 -2.79
CA GLU A 631 -28.75 5.47 -2.96
C GLU A 631 -28.54 4.99 -4.41
N ALA A 632 -28.84 5.84 -5.39
CA ALA A 632 -28.63 5.50 -6.80
C ALA A 632 -27.14 5.28 -7.14
N GLU A 633 -26.25 6.15 -6.64
CA GLU A 633 -24.79 5.99 -6.76
C GLU A 633 -24.31 4.71 -6.09
N ALA A 634 -24.72 4.48 -4.83
CA ALA A 634 -24.32 3.31 -4.07
C ALA A 634 -24.83 2.01 -4.73
N ALA A 635 -26.05 2.01 -5.27
CA ALA A 635 -26.60 0.88 -6.03
C ALA A 635 -25.76 0.54 -7.27
N LEU A 636 -25.40 1.55 -8.05
CA LEU A 636 -24.58 1.38 -9.25
C LEU A 636 -23.16 0.94 -8.90
N ARG A 637 -22.56 1.54 -7.87
CA ARG A 637 -21.25 1.15 -7.37
C ARG A 637 -21.27 -0.27 -6.85
N TYR A 638 -22.30 -0.67 -6.12
CA TYR A 638 -22.46 -2.04 -5.64
C TYR A 638 -22.50 -3.06 -6.80
N LEU A 639 -23.25 -2.75 -7.86
CA LEU A 639 -23.27 -3.55 -9.10
C LEU A 639 -21.90 -3.57 -9.81
N TYR A 640 -21.19 -2.44 -9.84
CA TYR A 640 -19.84 -2.35 -10.41
C TYR A 640 -18.86 -3.25 -9.66
N GLU A 641 -18.82 -3.16 -8.34
CA GLU A 641 -17.82 -3.79 -7.50
C GLU A 641 -18.02 -5.32 -7.42
N LEU A 642 -19.28 -5.79 -7.35
CA LEU A 642 -19.58 -7.23 -7.43
C LEU A 642 -19.18 -7.87 -8.77
N GLY A 643 -19.11 -7.08 -9.84
CA GLY A 643 -18.70 -7.55 -11.16
C GLY A 643 -17.30 -8.13 -11.25
N GLU A 644 -16.44 -7.94 -10.25
CA GLU A 644 -15.09 -8.56 -10.24
C GLU A 644 -15.14 -10.05 -9.91
N SER A 645 -16.16 -10.47 -9.17
CA SER A 645 -16.35 -11.87 -8.79
C SER A 645 -17.01 -12.71 -9.88
N PHE A 646 -17.49 -12.07 -10.95
CA PHE A 646 -18.32 -12.67 -11.98
C PHE A 646 -17.53 -12.90 -13.29
N ARG A 647 -17.84 -14.01 -13.98
CA ARG A 647 -17.26 -14.34 -15.28
C ARG A 647 -18.07 -13.71 -16.41
N MET A 648 -17.46 -12.78 -17.14
CA MET A 648 -18.13 -11.99 -18.19
C MET A 648 -18.76 -12.81 -19.31
N GLU A 649 -18.31 -14.05 -19.57
CA GLU A 649 -18.88 -14.91 -20.62
C GLU A 649 -20.36 -15.27 -20.36
N GLN A 650 -20.78 -15.26 -19.09
CA GLN A 650 -22.14 -15.58 -18.70
C GLN A 650 -23.16 -14.50 -19.14
N LEU A 651 -22.69 -13.29 -19.50
CA LEU A 651 -23.53 -12.21 -20.05
C LEU A 651 -24.08 -12.51 -21.44
N ARG A 652 -23.57 -13.55 -22.10
CA ARG A 652 -24.09 -14.01 -23.39
C ARG A 652 -25.53 -14.48 -23.28
N ASP A 653 -25.90 -15.08 -22.15
CA ASP A 653 -27.26 -15.51 -21.88
C ASP A 653 -28.07 -14.33 -21.33
N SER A 654 -29.09 -13.90 -22.07
CA SER A 654 -29.97 -12.82 -21.63
C SER A 654 -30.82 -13.21 -20.42
N SER A 655 -30.96 -14.51 -20.13
CA SER A 655 -31.66 -14.99 -18.95
C SER A 655 -30.83 -14.89 -17.67
N ASN A 656 -29.52 -14.65 -17.76
CA ASN A 656 -28.67 -14.47 -16.58
C ASN A 656 -29.09 -13.24 -15.76
N GLU A 657 -29.12 -13.38 -14.43
CA GLU A 657 -29.55 -12.30 -13.54
C GLU A 657 -28.70 -11.02 -13.71
N PHE A 658 -27.38 -11.13 -13.89
CA PHE A 658 -26.53 -9.96 -14.12
C PHE A 658 -26.83 -9.28 -15.46
N ALA A 659 -27.11 -10.06 -16.51
CA ALA A 659 -27.50 -9.52 -17.81
C ALA A 659 -28.83 -8.76 -17.71
N GLN A 660 -29.79 -9.26 -16.92
CA GLN A 660 -31.06 -8.58 -16.64
C GLN A 660 -30.84 -7.28 -15.85
N LEU A 661 -29.90 -7.26 -14.89
CA LEU A 661 -29.55 -6.04 -14.14
C LEU A 661 -28.90 -4.98 -15.03
N ILE A 662 -27.96 -5.37 -15.89
CA ILE A 662 -27.34 -4.46 -16.86
C ILE A 662 -28.41 -3.92 -17.82
N PHE A 663 -29.32 -4.78 -18.28
CA PHE A 663 -30.44 -4.37 -19.11
C PHE A 663 -31.35 -3.37 -18.40
N ALA A 664 -31.71 -3.62 -17.13
CA ALA A 664 -32.51 -2.70 -16.32
C ALA A 664 -31.82 -1.35 -16.11
N VAL A 665 -30.52 -1.34 -15.84
CA VAL A 665 -29.72 -0.10 -15.71
C VAL A 665 -29.71 0.67 -17.03
N LEU A 666 -29.42 0.00 -18.16
CA LEU A 666 -29.33 0.64 -19.48
C LEU A 666 -30.68 1.21 -19.96
N THR A 667 -31.78 0.51 -19.68
CA THR A 667 -33.13 0.90 -20.10
C THR A 667 -33.78 1.92 -19.17
N SER A 668 -33.26 2.12 -17.96
CA SER A 668 -33.74 3.15 -17.04
C SER A 668 -33.71 4.53 -17.70
N GLU A 669 -34.82 5.27 -17.59
CA GLU A 669 -34.89 6.67 -18.01
C GLU A 669 -34.40 7.63 -16.92
N HIS A 670 -34.44 7.19 -15.65
CA HIS A 670 -34.12 8.02 -14.49
C HIS A 670 -32.62 8.18 -14.25
N LEU A 671 -31.86 7.09 -14.28
CA LEU A 671 -30.42 7.13 -13.99
C LEU A 671 -29.64 8.11 -14.89
N PRO A 672 -29.90 8.17 -16.22
CA PRO A 672 -29.21 9.12 -17.09
C PRO A 672 -29.74 10.56 -17.01
N GLN A 673 -30.92 10.78 -16.40
CA GLN A 673 -31.54 12.10 -16.24
C GLN A 673 -31.39 12.64 -14.80
N HIS A 674 -30.59 11.98 -13.98
CA HIS A 674 -30.39 12.42 -12.60
C HIS A 674 -29.78 13.82 -12.57
N THR A 675 -30.11 14.63 -11.57
CA THR A 675 -29.51 15.97 -11.44
C THR A 675 -28.04 15.94 -10.99
N CYS A 676 -27.54 14.80 -10.50
CA CYS A 676 -26.26 14.68 -9.82
C CYS A 676 -25.22 14.06 -10.75
N SER A 677 -24.10 14.75 -10.96
CA SER A 677 -23.05 14.29 -11.88
C SER A 677 -22.30 13.05 -11.39
N VAL A 678 -22.27 12.77 -10.09
CA VAL A 678 -21.66 11.55 -9.54
C VAL A 678 -22.44 10.30 -9.94
N VAL A 679 -23.77 10.37 -9.98
CA VAL A 679 -24.63 9.26 -10.48
C VAL A 679 -24.29 8.97 -11.95
N HIS A 680 -24.05 10.01 -12.76
CA HIS A 680 -23.67 9.85 -14.15
C HIS A 680 -22.33 9.14 -14.32
N VAL A 681 -21.29 9.49 -13.55
CA VAL A 681 -20.01 8.77 -13.57
C VAL A 681 -20.22 7.30 -13.27
N SER A 682 -20.87 7.00 -12.14
CA SER A 682 -21.08 5.62 -11.69
C SER A 682 -21.92 4.80 -12.70
N TYR A 683 -22.90 5.44 -13.33
CA TYR A 683 -23.70 4.84 -14.39
C TYR A 683 -22.83 4.45 -15.60
N PHE A 684 -22.00 5.37 -16.10
CA PHE A 684 -21.14 5.08 -17.25
C PHE A 684 -19.99 4.12 -16.91
N GLU A 685 -19.49 4.12 -15.67
CA GLU A 685 -18.51 3.14 -15.20
C GLU A 685 -19.08 1.72 -15.18
N VAL A 686 -20.34 1.55 -14.76
CA VAL A 686 -21.04 0.26 -14.87
C VAL A 686 -21.13 -0.19 -16.33
N LEU A 687 -21.54 0.70 -17.24
CA LEU A 687 -21.67 0.36 -18.66
C LEU A 687 -20.33 0.04 -19.33
N ASP A 688 -19.27 0.77 -18.98
CA ASP A 688 -17.90 0.51 -19.45
C ASP A 688 -17.37 -0.84 -18.92
N ARG A 689 -17.54 -1.10 -17.62
CA ARG A 689 -17.14 -2.36 -17.01
C ARG A 689 -17.76 -3.55 -17.71
N TYR A 690 -19.07 -3.48 -17.95
CA TYR A 690 -19.81 -4.57 -18.58
C TYR A 690 -19.89 -4.42 -20.10
N CYS A 691 -18.95 -3.71 -20.74
CA CYS A 691 -18.98 -3.44 -22.18
C CYS A 691 -19.07 -4.71 -23.05
N VAL A 692 -18.53 -5.84 -22.58
CA VAL A 692 -18.62 -7.14 -23.25
C VAL A 692 -20.08 -7.55 -23.53
N PHE A 693 -21.03 -7.15 -22.69
CA PHE A 693 -22.47 -7.35 -22.92
C PHE A 693 -22.92 -6.88 -24.32
N PHE A 694 -22.42 -5.73 -24.77
CA PHE A 694 -22.78 -5.15 -26.07
C PHE A 694 -22.19 -5.93 -27.26
N THR A 695 -21.14 -6.73 -27.03
CA THR A 695 -20.60 -7.62 -28.08
C THR A 695 -21.54 -8.78 -28.37
N TYR A 696 -22.28 -9.26 -27.36
CA TYR A 696 -23.28 -10.32 -27.49
C TYR A 696 -24.65 -9.77 -27.92
N HIS A 697 -25.09 -8.66 -27.33
CA HIS A 697 -26.42 -8.07 -27.55
C HIS A 697 -26.33 -6.75 -28.32
N ARG A 698 -25.90 -6.82 -29.59
CA ARG A 698 -25.64 -5.64 -30.44
C ARG A 698 -26.83 -4.69 -30.64
N ASN A 699 -28.05 -5.19 -30.48
CA ASN A 699 -29.29 -4.40 -30.61
C ASN A 699 -29.35 -3.23 -29.61
N TYR A 700 -28.57 -3.27 -28.52
CA TYR A 700 -28.54 -2.23 -27.50
C TYR A 700 -27.42 -1.20 -27.68
N ILE A 701 -26.54 -1.37 -28.68
CA ILE A 701 -25.49 -0.39 -29.00
C ILE A 701 -26.08 0.99 -29.34
N PRO A 702 -27.15 1.13 -30.15
CA PRO A 702 -27.77 2.42 -30.41
C PRO A 702 -28.22 3.13 -29.14
N LEU A 703 -28.75 2.37 -28.16
CA LEU A 703 -29.18 2.93 -26.89
C LEU A 703 -27.98 3.42 -26.07
N LEU A 704 -26.91 2.62 -25.97
CA LEU A 704 -25.65 3.04 -25.33
C LEU A 704 -25.11 4.34 -25.93
N LEU A 705 -25.08 4.44 -27.27
CA LEU A 705 -24.63 5.62 -27.99
C LEU A 705 -25.54 6.83 -27.76
N GLN A 706 -26.85 6.63 -27.71
CA GLN A 706 -27.81 7.68 -27.36
C GLN A 706 -27.52 8.22 -25.95
N ARG A 707 -27.26 7.35 -24.97
CA ARG A 707 -26.94 7.78 -23.59
C ARG A 707 -25.61 8.56 -23.52
N LEU A 708 -24.59 8.13 -24.26
CA LEU A 708 -23.26 8.76 -24.24
C LEU A 708 -23.19 10.08 -25.03
N LEU A 709 -23.79 10.14 -26.22
CA LEU A 709 -23.56 11.22 -27.19
C LEU A 709 -24.72 12.22 -27.33
N LEU A 710 -25.98 11.78 -27.13
CA LEU A 710 -27.15 12.64 -27.35
C LEU A 710 -27.67 13.28 -26.07
N MET A 711 -27.45 12.66 -24.91
CA MET A 711 -27.91 13.21 -23.64
C MET A 711 -26.95 14.27 -23.08
N PRO A 712 -27.47 15.35 -22.45
CA PRO A 712 -26.63 16.42 -21.90
C PRO A 712 -25.70 15.92 -20.78
N HIS A 713 -26.02 14.80 -20.14
CA HIS A 713 -25.28 14.22 -19.02
C HIS A 713 -24.19 13.22 -19.43
N GLY A 714 -24.05 12.91 -20.73
CA GLY A 714 -23.02 12.02 -21.28
C GLY A 714 -21.67 12.72 -21.43
N VAL A 715 -21.05 12.63 -22.61
CA VAL A 715 -19.77 13.31 -22.91
C VAL A 715 -19.82 14.83 -22.80
N MET A 716 -21.03 15.39 -22.66
CA MET A 716 -21.33 16.81 -22.51
C MET A 716 -21.67 17.23 -21.07
N ASN A 717 -21.39 16.37 -20.09
CA ASN A 717 -21.75 16.61 -18.70
C ASN A 717 -21.25 17.98 -18.19
N SER A 718 -22.06 18.64 -17.36
CA SER A 718 -21.74 19.97 -16.80
C SER A 718 -20.46 19.97 -15.94
N SER A 719 -20.24 18.93 -15.12
CA SER A 719 -19.06 18.83 -14.24
C SER A 719 -17.81 18.47 -15.06
N PRO A 720 -16.71 19.26 -14.99
CA PRO A 720 -15.51 19.04 -15.80
C PRO A 720 -14.80 17.73 -15.48
N ASN A 721 -14.77 17.33 -14.21
CA ASN A 721 -14.14 16.09 -13.75
C ASN A 721 -14.90 14.86 -14.27
N VAL A 722 -16.22 14.89 -14.12
CA VAL A 722 -17.13 13.85 -14.62
C VAL A 722 -17.06 13.76 -16.14
N ARG A 723 -17.11 14.90 -16.84
CA ARG A 723 -16.99 14.96 -18.30
C ARG A 723 -15.69 14.33 -18.78
N ALA A 724 -14.57 14.66 -18.14
CA ALA A 724 -13.27 14.08 -18.49
C ALA A 724 -13.26 12.56 -18.32
N ARG A 725 -13.82 12.06 -17.22
CA ARG A 725 -13.94 10.63 -16.97
C ARG A 725 -14.81 9.95 -18.05
N ILE A 726 -15.97 10.52 -18.39
CA ILE A 726 -16.88 9.95 -19.39
C ILE A 726 -16.24 9.96 -20.80
N CYS A 727 -15.50 11.01 -21.19
CA CYS A 727 -14.78 11.03 -22.46
C CYS A 727 -13.72 9.92 -22.56
N TYR A 728 -12.97 9.69 -21.48
CA TYR A 728 -12.04 8.57 -21.40
C TYR A 728 -12.74 7.21 -21.53
N LEU A 729 -13.83 7.00 -20.77
CA LEU A 729 -14.62 5.77 -20.84
C LEU A 729 -15.20 5.55 -22.24
N PHE A 730 -15.67 6.61 -22.90
CA PHE A 730 -16.12 6.55 -24.29
C PHE A 730 -15.01 6.08 -25.23
N GLY A 731 -13.80 6.64 -25.11
CA GLY A 731 -12.64 6.19 -25.89
C GLY A 731 -12.30 4.72 -25.67
N HIS A 732 -12.35 4.26 -24.42
CA HIS A 732 -12.15 2.86 -24.06
C HIS A 732 -13.25 1.96 -24.67
N LEU A 733 -14.52 2.32 -24.52
CA LEU A 733 -15.67 1.63 -25.12
C LEU A 733 -15.53 1.51 -26.64
N VAL A 734 -15.13 2.59 -27.32
CA VAL A 734 -14.89 2.58 -28.76
C VAL A 734 -13.78 1.60 -29.14
N GLN A 735 -12.68 1.57 -28.38
CA GLN A 735 -11.58 0.64 -28.62
C GLN A 735 -12.00 -0.84 -28.45
N VAL A 736 -12.77 -1.15 -27.40
CA VAL A 736 -13.22 -2.52 -27.11
C VAL A 736 -14.32 -2.96 -28.08
N LEU A 737 -15.27 -2.09 -28.40
CA LEU A 737 -16.43 -2.39 -29.25
C LEU A 737 -16.21 -2.10 -30.74
N LYS A 738 -14.97 -1.81 -31.17
CA LYS A 738 -14.64 -1.37 -32.54
C LYS A 738 -15.32 -2.16 -33.65
N SER A 739 -15.35 -3.49 -33.54
CA SER A 739 -15.95 -4.38 -34.56
C SER A 739 -17.48 -4.37 -34.57
N SER A 740 -18.10 -4.07 -33.43
CA SER A 740 -19.56 -4.01 -33.29
C SER A 740 -20.12 -2.62 -33.59
N LEU A 741 -19.28 -1.57 -33.58
CA LEU A 741 -19.67 -0.19 -33.89
C LEU A 741 -19.71 0.12 -35.40
N VAL A 742 -19.19 -0.75 -36.27
CA VAL A 742 -19.13 -0.55 -37.73
C VAL A 742 -20.43 -0.01 -38.36
N PRO A 743 -21.64 -0.53 -38.02
CA PRO A 743 -22.90 -0.03 -38.60
C PRO A 743 -23.27 1.40 -38.21
N HIS A 744 -22.68 1.94 -37.14
CA HIS A 744 -23.03 3.23 -36.54
C HIS A 744 -21.94 4.30 -36.69
N VAL A 745 -20.81 3.97 -37.33
CA VAL A 745 -19.63 4.85 -37.40
C VAL A 745 -19.96 6.25 -37.93
N GLN A 746 -20.74 6.34 -39.01
CA GLN A 746 -21.08 7.63 -39.62
C GLN A 746 -21.87 8.54 -38.67
N ASP A 747 -22.87 7.98 -37.99
CA ASP A 747 -23.69 8.72 -37.03
C ASP A 747 -22.86 9.18 -35.84
N ILE A 748 -21.97 8.31 -35.33
CA ILE A 748 -21.08 8.62 -34.20
C ILE A 748 -20.12 9.75 -34.58
N ILE A 749 -19.47 9.68 -35.74
CA ILE A 749 -18.54 10.71 -36.20
C ILE A 749 -19.25 12.05 -36.40
N THR A 750 -20.44 12.03 -37.00
CA THR A 750 -21.25 13.25 -37.21
C THR A 750 -21.62 13.88 -35.86
N ALA A 751 -22.00 13.08 -34.88
CA ALA A 751 -22.28 13.54 -33.52
C ALA A 751 -21.04 14.12 -32.84
N LEU A 752 -19.89 13.44 -32.91
CA LEU A 752 -18.63 13.91 -32.32
C LEU A 752 -18.13 15.21 -32.97
N GLN A 753 -18.25 15.35 -34.29
CA GLN A 753 -17.93 16.60 -35.00
C GLN A 753 -18.81 17.75 -34.53
N ARG A 754 -20.13 17.52 -34.36
CA ARG A 754 -21.03 18.53 -33.80
C ARG A 754 -20.64 18.89 -32.37
N ILE A 755 -20.30 17.93 -31.53
CA ILE A 755 -19.85 18.15 -30.14
C ILE A 755 -18.57 18.98 -30.09
N LEU A 756 -17.57 18.61 -30.88
CA LEU A 756 -16.27 19.29 -30.96
C LEU A 756 -16.41 20.72 -31.51
N ALA A 757 -17.32 20.94 -32.46
CA ALA A 757 -17.57 22.25 -33.05
C ALA A 757 -18.42 23.17 -32.17
N ALA A 758 -19.44 22.64 -31.48
CA ALA A 758 -20.40 23.44 -30.72
C ALA A 758 -19.89 23.88 -29.34
N THR A 759 -18.82 23.25 -28.82
CA THR A 759 -18.48 23.35 -27.40
C THR A 759 -17.14 24.03 -27.14
N GLU A 760 -17.22 25.27 -26.65
CA GLU A 760 -16.04 26.05 -26.27
C GLU A 760 -15.42 25.60 -24.93
N TYR A 761 -16.20 25.02 -24.01
CA TYR A 761 -15.75 24.63 -22.67
C TYR A 761 -15.16 23.21 -22.55
N LEU A 762 -15.02 22.46 -23.65
CA LEU A 762 -14.36 21.15 -23.66
C LEU A 762 -12.87 21.32 -23.41
N LEU A 763 -12.34 20.69 -22.35
CA LEU A 763 -10.91 20.72 -22.05
C LEU A 763 -10.11 20.06 -23.19
N PRO A 764 -8.87 20.49 -23.44
CA PRO A 764 -8.01 19.87 -24.45
C PRO A 764 -7.81 18.36 -24.26
N SER A 765 -7.71 17.89 -23.01
CA SER A 765 -7.66 16.44 -22.71
C SER A 765 -8.88 15.70 -23.26
N ASN A 766 -10.08 16.24 -23.04
CA ASN A 766 -11.33 15.62 -23.51
C ASN A 766 -11.36 15.59 -25.04
N ARG A 767 -10.97 16.70 -25.69
CA ARG A 767 -10.88 16.76 -27.16
C ARG A 767 -9.92 15.71 -27.70
N ARG A 768 -8.78 15.48 -27.03
CA ARG A 768 -7.80 14.45 -27.40
C ARG A 768 -8.41 13.05 -27.38
N ASP A 769 -9.12 12.69 -26.30
CA ASP A 769 -9.77 11.38 -26.17
C ASP A 769 -10.83 11.17 -27.26
N LEU A 770 -11.61 12.22 -27.57
CA LEU A 770 -12.61 12.16 -28.64
C LEU A 770 -11.96 12.06 -30.03
N TYR A 771 -10.85 12.74 -30.30
CA TYR A 771 -10.13 12.60 -31.56
C TYR A 771 -9.47 11.22 -31.70
N GLU A 772 -8.94 10.63 -30.62
CA GLU A 772 -8.47 9.24 -30.62
C GLU A 772 -9.61 8.28 -30.94
N ALA A 773 -10.78 8.47 -30.31
CA ALA A 773 -11.98 7.68 -30.60
C ALA A 773 -12.44 7.81 -32.07
N ILE A 774 -12.46 9.02 -32.63
CA ILE A 774 -12.75 9.24 -34.06
C ILE A 774 -11.76 8.46 -34.93
N GLY A 775 -10.46 8.52 -34.60
CA GLY A 775 -9.44 7.77 -35.32
C GLY A 775 -9.70 6.26 -35.29
N ILE A 776 -10.02 5.70 -34.12
CA ILE A 776 -10.34 4.28 -33.97
C ILE A 776 -11.56 3.91 -34.83
N LEU A 777 -12.63 4.70 -34.80
CA LEU A 777 -13.84 4.45 -35.59
C LEU A 777 -13.54 4.48 -37.09
N LEU A 778 -12.80 5.49 -37.56
CA LEU A 778 -12.39 5.61 -38.95
C LEU A 778 -11.52 4.44 -39.41
N SER A 779 -10.69 3.86 -38.53
CA SER A 779 -9.88 2.67 -38.83
C SER A 779 -10.72 1.41 -39.14
N THR A 780 -11.99 1.37 -38.71
CA THR A 780 -12.88 0.22 -38.92
C THR A 780 -13.70 0.28 -40.20
N VAL A 781 -13.75 1.44 -40.87
CA VAL A 781 -14.55 1.62 -42.10
C VAL A 781 -13.84 0.92 -43.26
N PRO A 782 -14.49 -0.05 -43.95
CA PRO A 782 -13.87 -0.75 -45.08
C PRO A 782 -13.53 0.21 -46.22
N GLN A 783 -12.24 0.31 -46.55
CA GLN A 783 -11.77 1.05 -47.73
C GLN A 783 -11.81 0.12 -48.95
N LEU A 784 -13.02 -0.27 -49.40
CA LEU A 784 -13.17 -1.13 -50.57
C LEU A 784 -13.05 -0.30 -51.87
N PRO A 785 -12.25 -0.72 -52.87
CA PRO A 785 -12.00 0.05 -54.08
C PRO A 785 -13.13 -0.15 -55.09
N ALA A 786 -14.20 0.64 -55.00
CA ALA A 786 -15.26 0.67 -56.02
C ALA A 786 -15.50 2.10 -56.51
N ALA A 787 -14.58 2.61 -57.34
CA ALA A 787 -14.78 3.68 -58.33
C ALA A 787 -15.38 5.05 -57.89
N GLY A 788 -15.68 5.27 -56.62
CA GLY A 788 -16.07 6.54 -56.03
C GLY A 788 -15.34 6.68 -54.71
N ALA A 789 -14.90 7.89 -54.37
CA ALA A 789 -14.28 8.18 -53.08
C ALA A 789 -15.11 7.54 -51.98
N THR A 790 -14.56 6.52 -51.31
CA THR A 790 -15.28 5.81 -50.25
C THR A 790 -15.71 6.83 -49.19
N GLU A 791 -16.92 6.69 -48.67
CA GLU A 791 -17.44 7.59 -47.64
C GLU A 791 -16.49 7.69 -46.43
N GLY A 792 -15.79 6.60 -46.09
CA GLY A 792 -14.75 6.56 -45.05
C GLY A 792 -13.52 7.43 -45.32
N THR A 793 -12.99 7.41 -46.55
CA THR A 793 -11.87 8.28 -46.92
C THR A 793 -12.29 9.75 -46.96
N ALA A 794 -13.51 10.04 -47.44
CA ALA A 794 -14.07 11.39 -47.40
C ALA A 794 -14.24 11.91 -45.96
N MET A 795 -14.75 11.08 -45.04
CA MET A 795 -14.86 11.43 -43.61
C MET A 795 -13.48 11.67 -42.98
N THR A 796 -12.51 10.80 -43.25
CA THR A 796 -11.12 10.96 -42.76
C THR A 796 -10.52 12.28 -43.24
N LEU A 797 -10.65 12.58 -44.54
CA LEU A 797 -10.20 13.83 -45.14
C LEU A 797 -10.86 15.04 -44.48
N HIS A 798 -12.17 14.98 -44.24
CA HIS A 798 -12.90 16.07 -43.61
C HIS A 798 -12.41 16.33 -42.18
N VAL A 799 -12.31 15.28 -41.33
CA VAL A 799 -11.82 15.41 -39.94
C VAL A 799 -10.41 15.97 -39.93
N VAL A 800 -9.50 15.40 -40.73
CA VAL A 800 -8.11 15.85 -40.79
C VAL A 800 -8.03 17.31 -41.25
N GLN A 801 -8.81 17.69 -42.27
CA GLN A 801 -8.83 19.07 -42.78
C GLN A 801 -9.35 20.06 -41.73
N VAL A 802 -10.34 19.69 -40.92
CA VAL A 802 -10.85 20.52 -39.81
C VAL A 802 -9.77 20.73 -38.75
N VAL A 803 -9.12 19.67 -38.28
CA VAL A 803 -8.06 19.78 -37.25
C VAL A 803 -6.87 20.58 -37.80
N ARG A 804 -6.52 20.35 -39.06
CA ARG A 804 -5.48 21.09 -39.79
C ARG A 804 -5.80 22.58 -39.89
N GLN A 805 -7.04 22.95 -40.23
CA GLN A 805 -7.43 24.36 -40.31
C GLN A 805 -7.36 25.02 -38.93
N ASN A 806 -7.83 24.34 -37.88
CA ASN A 806 -7.73 24.84 -36.51
C ASN A 806 -6.28 25.08 -36.06
N LEU A 807 -5.34 24.21 -36.46
CA LEU A 807 -3.91 24.40 -36.20
C LEU A 807 -3.35 25.63 -36.92
N ARG A 808 -3.74 25.84 -38.18
CA ARG A 808 -3.33 27.02 -38.97
C ARG A 808 -3.88 28.30 -38.35
N ASP A 809 -5.16 28.32 -37.98
CA ASP A 809 -5.79 29.49 -37.35
C ASP A 809 -5.14 29.82 -36.00
N ALA A 810 -4.80 28.81 -35.20
CA ALA A 810 -4.06 28.99 -33.94
C ALA A 810 -2.65 29.56 -34.15
N SER A 811 -1.98 29.18 -35.25
CA SER A 811 -0.60 29.61 -35.53
C SER A 811 -0.46 31.08 -35.95
N VAL A 812 -1.52 31.69 -36.50
CA VAL A 812 -1.52 33.09 -36.98
C VAL A 812 -1.54 34.10 -35.84
N VAL A 813 -2.05 33.70 -34.66
CA VAL A 813 -2.19 34.57 -33.50
C VAL A 813 -0.89 34.51 -32.68
N GLY A 814 -0.17 35.62 -32.54
CA GLY A 814 1.20 35.65 -32.02
C GLY A 814 1.38 35.71 -30.49
N ASN A 815 0.45 35.20 -29.67
CA ASN A 815 0.52 35.34 -28.20
C ASN A 815 0.99 34.04 -27.50
N ILE A 816 1.40 34.12 -26.22
CA ILE A 816 1.82 32.94 -25.43
C ILE A 816 0.69 31.89 -25.33
N ALA A 817 -0.56 32.33 -25.15
CA ALA A 817 -1.73 31.44 -25.17
C ALA A 817 -1.88 30.67 -26.49
N CYS A 818 -1.31 31.17 -27.59
CA CYS A 818 -1.32 30.53 -28.89
C CYS A 818 -0.32 29.38 -28.97
N ALA A 819 0.78 29.42 -28.22
CA ALA A 819 1.71 28.30 -28.14
C ALA A 819 1.04 27.05 -27.54
N GLU A 820 0.24 27.20 -26.49
CA GLU A 820 -0.54 26.10 -25.91
C GLU A 820 -1.64 25.63 -26.88
N ALA A 821 -2.36 26.54 -27.54
CA ALA A 821 -3.35 26.17 -28.55
C ALA A 821 -2.75 25.41 -29.74
N VAL A 822 -1.55 25.80 -30.18
CA VAL A 822 -0.78 25.09 -31.22
C VAL A 822 -0.35 23.71 -30.72
N ALA A 823 0.18 23.61 -29.50
CA ALA A 823 0.55 22.34 -28.88
C ALA A 823 -0.65 21.39 -28.76
N ASP A 824 -1.80 21.91 -28.36
CA ASP A 824 -3.07 21.18 -28.30
C ASP A 824 -3.51 20.69 -29.68
N GLY A 825 -3.44 21.54 -30.71
CA GLY A 825 -3.74 21.18 -32.10
C GLY A 825 -2.86 20.03 -32.61
N ILE A 826 -1.55 20.06 -32.32
CA ILE A 826 -0.62 18.96 -32.64
C ILE A 826 -1.00 17.70 -31.85
N SER A 827 -1.40 17.84 -30.58
CA SER A 827 -1.86 16.72 -29.76
C SER A 827 -3.14 16.07 -30.28
N PHE A 828 -4.08 16.85 -30.84
CA PHE A 828 -5.30 16.36 -31.48
C PHE A 828 -4.99 15.58 -32.75
N LEU A 829 -4.10 16.09 -33.60
CA LEU A 829 -3.60 15.36 -34.78
C LEU A 829 -2.92 14.06 -34.36
N THR A 830 -2.11 14.09 -33.31
CA THR A 830 -1.37 12.93 -32.82
C THR A 830 -2.33 11.84 -32.30
N ALA A 831 -3.35 12.24 -31.55
CA ALA A 831 -4.38 11.34 -31.03
C ALA A 831 -5.23 10.73 -32.15
N LEU A 832 -5.64 11.54 -33.13
CA LEU A 832 -6.35 11.08 -34.32
C LEU A 832 -5.55 10.02 -35.09
N VAL A 833 -4.25 10.27 -35.31
CA VAL A 833 -3.33 9.32 -35.96
C VAL A 833 -3.19 8.04 -35.16
N LYS A 834 -2.99 8.16 -33.84
CA LYS A 834 -2.87 7.01 -32.95
C LYS A 834 -4.11 6.13 -33.03
N GLY A 835 -5.29 6.74 -33.09
CA GLY A 835 -6.57 6.07 -33.29
C GLY A 835 -6.68 5.40 -34.66
N LEU A 836 -6.34 6.10 -35.76
CA LEU A 836 -6.38 5.57 -37.13
C LEU A 836 -5.53 4.31 -37.33
N ARG A 837 -4.45 4.16 -36.55
CA ARG A 837 -3.60 2.96 -36.55
C ARG A 837 -4.20 1.78 -35.78
N GLY A 838 -5.39 1.91 -35.21
CA GLY A 838 -6.09 0.83 -34.49
C GLY A 838 -5.57 0.53 -33.08
N GLY A 839 -4.81 1.44 -32.46
CA GLY A 839 -4.29 1.31 -31.09
C GLY A 839 -3.20 0.23 -30.89
N GLY A 840 -2.85 -0.52 -31.95
CA GLY A 840 -1.82 -1.55 -31.93
C GLY A 840 -0.42 -0.99 -32.11
N GLY A 841 0.17 -0.41 -31.06
CA GLY A 841 1.62 -0.21 -31.00
C GLY A 841 2.06 1.06 -30.31
N GLY A 842 2.86 0.88 -29.25
CA GLY A 842 3.68 1.94 -28.65
C GLY A 842 3.26 2.35 -27.24
N GLY A 843 3.17 1.41 -26.31
CA GLY A 843 2.92 1.71 -24.90
C GLY A 843 3.35 0.54 -24.04
N SER A 844 4.64 0.52 -23.67
CA SER A 844 5.17 -0.23 -22.54
C SER A 844 4.48 0.27 -21.26
N SER A 845 3.25 -0.17 -21.02
CA SER A 845 2.62 -0.14 -19.70
C SER A 845 2.40 -1.60 -19.34
N GLY A 846 3.22 -2.06 -18.39
CA GLY A 846 3.05 -3.37 -17.78
C GLY A 846 1.72 -3.41 -17.04
N SER A 847 0.67 -3.82 -17.73
CA SER A 847 -0.33 -4.71 -17.15
C SER A 847 0.00 -6.08 -17.74
N GLY A 848 0.71 -6.95 -17.03
CA GLY A 848 0.07 -7.63 -15.91
C GLY A 848 -0.94 -8.68 -16.40
N ALA A 849 -1.17 -8.85 -17.70
CA ALA A 849 -1.77 -10.06 -18.26
C ALA A 849 -0.66 -11.09 -18.48
N ALA A 850 -0.03 -11.51 -17.38
CA ALA A 850 0.67 -12.77 -17.35
C ALA A 850 -0.36 -13.84 -17.73
N VAL A 851 -0.29 -14.29 -18.97
CA VAL A 851 -0.81 -15.60 -19.37
C VAL A 851 -0.06 -16.59 -18.50
N ASN A 852 -0.68 -16.93 -17.38
CA ASN A 852 -0.28 -17.98 -16.46
C ASN A 852 -0.38 -19.33 -17.18
N ASN A 853 0.56 -19.60 -18.08
CA ASN A 853 0.95 -20.95 -18.47
C ASN A 853 2.40 -21.17 -18.02
N ALA A 854 2.65 -20.90 -16.74
CA ALA A 854 3.84 -21.34 -16.03
C ALA A 854 3.39 -22.00 -14.73
N THR A 855 2.73 -23.16 -14.87
CA THR A 855 2.63 -24.12 -13.79
C THR A 855 4.05 -24.49 -13.39
N TYR A 856 4.52 -23.94 -12.27
CA TYR A 856 5.74 -24.33 -11.60
C TYR A 856 5.60 -25.76 -11.08
N THR A 857 5.81 -26.76 -11.94
CA THR A 857 6.16 -28.10 -11.48
C THR A 857 7.64 -28.09 -11.13
N SER A 858 7.92 -28.34 -9.84
CA SER A 858 9.24 -28.50 -9.26
C SER A 858 10.18 -29.40 -10.07
N PRO A 859 11.51 -29.18 -9.97
CA PRO A 859 12.51 -29.74 -10.87
C PRO A 859 12.77 -31.20 -10.55
N ASN A 860 12.30 -32.11 -11.40
CA ASN A 860 12.73 -33.50 -11.35
C ASN A 860 13.97 -33.70 -12.23
N LYS A 861 15.09 -34.01 -11.58
CA LYS A 861 16.31 -34.52 -12.22
C LYS A 861 16.00 -35.84 -12.91
N ASN A 862 16.33 -35.98 -14.19
CA ASN A 862 17.07 -37.12 -14.78
C ASN A 862 16.79 -37.32 -16.28
N SER A 863 17.82 -37.84 -16.96
CA SER A 863 17.91 -38.31 -18.36
C SER A 863 18.02 -37.21 -19.42
N SER A 864 19.17 -36.96 -20.06
CA SER A 864 19.99 -37.82 -20.96
C SER A 864 19.27 -38.21 -22.26
N GLY A 865 19.67 -37.59 -23.36
CA GLY A 865 19.24 -37.92 -24.73
C GLY A 865 19.46 -36.71 -25.65
N SER A 866 20.68 -36.50 -26.15
CA SER A 866 21.19 -37.03 -27.43
C SER A 866 20.96 -36.04 -28.57
N GLY A 867 22.05 -35.67 -29.24
CA GLY A 867 22.13 -34.60 -30.21
C GLY A 867 21.42 -34.85 -31.54
N SER A 868 21.26 -33.77 -32.29
CA SER A 868 21.45 -33.76 -33.75
C SER A 868 21.64 -32.31 -34.22
N ASN A 869 22.90 -31.98 -34.52
CA ASN A 869 23.30 -30.91 -35.42
C ASN A 869 22.75 -31.22 -36.83
N ALA A 870 22.14 -30.24 -37.49
CA ALA A 870 22.24 -30.08 -38.95
C ALA A 870 21.76 -28.67 -39.34
N CYS A 871 22.67 -27.92 -39.95
CA CYS A 871 22.41 -26.65 -40.61
C CYS A 871 21.61 -26.86 -41.90
N SER A 872 20.91 -25.79 -42.30
CA SER A 872 20.67 -25.44 -43.70
C SER A 872 19.85 -26.42 -44.54
N GLU A 873 18.52 -26.32 -44.45
CA GLU A 873 17.68 -26.68 -45.59
C GLU A 873 16.89 -25.44 -46.03
N SER A 874 17.24 -25.00 -47.23
CA SER A 874 16.67 -23.88 -47.97
C SER A 874 15.19 -24.12 -48.22
N ILE A 875 14.31 -23.60 -47.36
CA ILE A 875 12.88 -23.58 -47.65
C ILE A 875 12.64 -22.52 -48.72
N LYS A 876 12.44 -23.02 -49.94
CA LYS A 876 11.99 -22.29 -51.12
C LYS A 876 10.87 -21.33 -50.75
N ILE A 877 11.05 -20.07 -51.13
CA ILE A 877 9.99 -19.09 -51.31
C ILE A 877 9.05 -19.69 -52.36
N ASN A 878 8.06 -20.44 -51.90
CA ASN A 878 6.89 -20.76 -52.71
C ASN A 878 6.08 -19.48 -52.75
N ASN A 879 5.98 -18.91 -53.95
CA ASN A 879 5.00 -17.90 -54.31
C ASN A 879 3.60 -18.40 -53.92
N ALA A 880 3.18 -18.11 -52.69
CA ALA A 880 1.78 -18.15 -52.31
C ALA A 880 1.15 -16.91 -52.95
N THR A 881 0.44 -17.17 -54.03
CA THR A 881 -0.46 -16.26 -54.73
C THR A 881 -1.63 -15.87 -53.82
N ASP A 882 -1.37 -15.05 -52.81
CA ASP A 882 -2.43 -14.40 -52.03
C ASP A 882 -2.80 -13.08 -52.71
N GLY A 883 -3.73 -13.20 -53.66
CA GLY A 883 -4.30 -12.10 -54.44
C GLY A 883 -5.21 -11.15 -53.64
N ASN A 884 -4.78 -10.68 -52.47
CA ASN A 884 -5.55 -9.68 -51.70
C ASN A 884 -4.71 -8.50 -51.15
N SER A 885 -3.43 -8.36 -51.49
CA SER A 885 -2.59 -7.25 -50.99
C SER A 885 -2.77 -5.92 -51.75
N VAL A 886 -3.55 -5.88 -52.83
CA VAL A 886 -3.76 -4.66 -53.63
C VAL A 886 -4.81 -3.73 -52.98
N SER A 887 -5.73 -4.24 -52.17
CA SER A 887 -6.79 -3.43 -51.55
C SER A 887 -6.30 -2.65 -50.32
N GLU A 888 -5.57 -3.28 -49.37
CA GLU A 888 -5.05 -2.60 -48.18
C GLU A 888 -4.01 -1.51 -48.50
N SER A 889 -3.15 -1.75 -49.50
CA SER A 889 -2.09 -0.81 -49.87
C SER A 889 -2.61 0.53 -50.41
N THR A 890 -3.78 0.55 -51.06
CA THR A 890 -4.34 1.81 -51.60
C THR A 890 -4.88 2.74 -50.52
N GLY A 891 -5.56 2.19 -49.50
CA GLY A 891 -6.11 2.99 -48.40
C GLY A 891 -5.04 3.57 -47.49
N GLU A 892 -4.02 2.76 -47.15
CA GLU A 892 -2.84 3.23 -46.42
C GLU A 892 -2.07 4.31 -47.20
N ALA A 893 -2.00 4.19 -48.53
CA ALA A 893 -1.35 5.19 -49.37
C ALA A 893 -2.07 6.55 -49.35
N VAL A 894 -3.40 6.57 -49.42
CA VAL A 894 -4.18 7.82 -49.33
C VAL A 894 -4.00 8.47 -47.96
N VAL A 895 -4.06 7.70 -46.87
CA VAL A 895 -3.84 8.23 -45.51
C VAL A 895 -2.41 8.77 -45.38
N ALA A 896 -1.41 8.08 -45.92
CA ALA A 896 -0.02 8.55 -45.92
C ALA A 896 0.16 9.85 -46.70
N GLU A 897 -0.48 10.01 -47.87
CA GLU A 897 -0.43 11.24 -48.67
C GLU A 897 -1.06 12.44 -47.92
N VAL A 898 -2.19 12.21 -47.27
CA VAL A 898 -2.87 13.24 -46.46
C VAL A 898 -1.98 13.67 -45.29
N PHE A 899 -1.41 12.73 -44.55
CA PHE A 899 -0.54 13.05 -43.42
C PHE A 899 0.83 13.57 -43.83
N HIS A 900 1.28 13.33 -45.07
CA HIS A 900 2.44 14.02 -45.61
C HIS A 900 2.19 15.52 -45.70
N ASN A 901 1.04 15.93 -46.27
CA ASN A 901 0.64 17.33 -46.34
C ASN A 901 0.46 17.96 -44.95
N VAL A 902 -0.16 17.24 -44.01
CA VAL A 902 -0.31 17.70 -42.62
C VAL A 902 1.05 17.84 -41.93
N THR A 903 1.97 16.90 -42.15
CA THR A 903 3.31 16.95 -41.55
C THR A 903 4.11 18.14 -42.08
N SER A 904 3.94 18.48 -43.37
CA SER A 904 4.52 19.71 -43.92
C SER A 904 4.05 20.95 -43.16
N ASP A 905 2.74 21.07 -42.89
CA ASP A 905 2.19 22.18 -42.12
C ASP A 905 2.66 22.16 -40.65
N VAL A 906 2.70 20.98 -40.01
CA VAL A 906 3.21 20.84 -38.63
C VAL A 906 4.68 21.29 -38.56
N MET A 907 5.47 21.03 -39.60
CA MET A 907 6.86 21.49 -39.68
C MET A 907 6.99 23.00 -39.90
N GLU A 908 6.10 23.60 -40.68
CA GLU A 908 6.00 25.07 -40.81
C GLU A 908 5.68 25.70 -39.44
N VAL A 909 4.67 25.17 -38.75
CA VAL A 909 4.27 25.62 -37.41
C VAL A 909 5.39 25.42 -36.39
N PHE A 910 6.09 24.28 -36.43
CA PHE A 910 7.25 24.04 -35.58
C PHE A 910 8.35 25.08 -35.84
N SER A 911 8.63 25.40 -37.10
CA SER A 911 9.64 26.39 -37.46
C SER A 911 9.29 27.80 -36.96
N THR A 912 8.02 28.09 -36.68
CA THR A 912 7.60 29.37 -36.06
C THR A 912 7.56 29.33 -34.53
N TRP A 913 7.23 28.18 -33.92
CA TRP A 913 6.95 28.07 -32.48
C TRP A 913 7.94 27.15 -31.72
N HIS A 914 9.11 26.85 -32.30
CA HIS A 914 10.14 25.95 -31.72
C HIS A 914 10.69 26.39 -30.36
N ALA A 915 10.59 27.68 -30.02
CA ALA A 915 11.02 28.19 -28.73
C ALA A 915 10.15 27.67 -27.56
N SER A 916 8.89 27.27 -27.81
CA SER A 916 8.00 26.79 -26.75
C SER A 916 8.29 25.32 -26.35
N PRO A 917 8.50 25.01 -25.06
CA PRO A 917 8.70 23.64 -24.58
C PRO A 917 7.45 22.76 -24.77
N SER A 918 6.24 23.34 -24.69
CA SER A 918 5.00 22.58 -24.87
C SER A 918 4.83 22.10 -26.31
N VAL A 919 5.11 22.97 -27.29
CA VAL A 919 5.07 22.62 -28.72
C VAL A 919 6.12 21.55 -29.04
N ARG A 920 7.34 21.70 -28.50
CA ARG A 920 8.40 20.68 -28.62
C ARG A 920 7.89 19.32 -28.13
N ASP A 921 7.42 19.21 -26.89
CA ASP A 921 6.99 17.92 -26.33
C ASP A 921 5.89 17.21 -27.16
N ARG A 922 4.94 17.98 -27.70
CA ARG A 922 3.87 17.44 -28.56
C ARG A 922 4.37 16.98 -29.92
N ILE A 923 5.36 17.65 -30.48
CA ILE A 923 5.95 17.26 -31.75
C ILE A 923 6.71 15.93 -31.64
N VAL A 924 7.37 15.63 -30.51
CA VAL A 924 7.98 14.30 -30.30
C VAL A 924 6.93 13.21 -30.35
N GLN A 925 5.79 13.43 -29.68
CA GLN A 925 4.68 12.47 -29.66
C GLN A 925 4.09 12.31 -31.06
N TYR A 926 3.93 13.40 -31.80
CA TYR A 926 3.51 13.40 -33.21
C TYR A 926 4.47 12.60 -34.09
N PHE A 927 5.77 12.88 -34.05
CA PHE A 927 6.78 12.19 -34.83
C PHE A 927 6.90 10.70 -34.50
N THR A 928 6.73 10.34 -33.23
CA THR A 928 6.65 8.95 -32.79
C THR A 928 5.51 8.21 -33.49
N GLN A 929 4.35 8.86 -33.67
CA GLN A 929 3.25 8.27 -34.45
C GLN A 929 3.54 8.29 -35.96
N MET A 930 4.05 9.40 -36.50
CA MET A 930 4.39 9.53 -37.92
C MET A 930 5.46 8.56 -38.39
N ALA A 931 6.44 8.20 -37.55
CA ALA A 931 7.47 7.23 -37.91
C ALA A 931 6.92 5.85 -38.25
N HIS A 932 5.72 5.50 -37.76
CA HIS A 932 5.07 4.25 -38.13
C HIS A 932 4.20 4.37 -39.39
N LEU A 933 3.59 5.54 -39.59
CA LEU A 933 2.60 5.79 -40.64
C LEU A 933 3.23 6.20 -41.98
N LEU A 934 4.17 7.15 -41.97
CA LEU A 934 4.74 7.70 -43.20
C LEU A 934 5.83 6.80 -43.78
N PRO A 935 5.91 6.66 -45.12
CA PRO A 935 7.05 6.01 -45.78
C PRO A 935 8.39 6.68 -45.47
N PHE A 936 9.47 5.92 -45.57
CA PHE A 936 10.82 6.42 -45.30
C PHE A 936 11.21 7.62 -46.16
N ASP A 937 10.84 7.62 -47.45
CA ASP A 937 11.18 8.71 -48.38
C ASP A 937 10.62 10.07 -47.94
N SER A 938 9.40 10.08 -47.39
CA SER A 938 8.79 11.28 -46.82
C SER A 938 9.47 11.69 -45.51
N MET A 939 9.76 10.74 -44.62
CA MET A 939 10.41 11.02 -43.34
C MET A 939 11.86 11.48 -43.50
N LYS A 940 12.56 11.04 -44.56
CA LYS A 940 13.93 11.46 -44.88
C LYS A 940 14.05 12.98 -45.03
N VAL A 941 13.00 13.66 -45.50
CA VAL A 941 12.98 15.11 -45.66
C VAL A 941 12.78 15.82 -44.32
N TYR A 942 11.91 15.30 -43.45
CA TYR A 942 11.51 15.99 -42.22
C TYR A 942 12.42 15.74 -41.03
N VAL A 943 12.92 14.50 -40.85
CA VAL A 943 13.70 14.11 -39.66
C VAL A 943 14.96 14.98 -39.47
N PRO A 944 15.76 15.29 -40.51
CA PRO A 944 16.94 16.13 -40.32
C PRO A 944 16.59 17.53 -39.84
N VAL A 945 15.65 18.19 -40.49
CA VAL A 945 15.17 19.54 -40.15
C VAL A 945 14.59 19.57 -38.73
N TYR A 946 13.81 18.54 -38.38
CA TYR A 946 13.25 18.38 -37.04
C TYR A 946 14.35 18.27 -35.98
N THR A 947 15.30 17.35 -36.18
CA THR A 947 16.38 17.11 -35.21
C THR A 947 17.32 18.31 -35.06
N SER A 948 17.64 19.01 -36.15
CA SER A 948 18.47 20.22 -36.10
C SER A 948 17.79 21.35 -35.32
N ASN A 949 16.50 21.58 -35.59
CA ASN A 949 15.72 22.59 -34.86
C ASN A 949 15.57 22.21 -33.38
N TRP A 950 15.35 20.93 -33.08
CA TRP A 950 15.25 20.44 -31.71
C TRP A 950 16.54 20.65 -30.91
N LEU A 951 17.68 20.22 -31.46
CA LEU A 951 18.99 20.32 -30.78
C LEU A 951 19.41 21.77 -30.54
N MET A 952 18.97 22.69 -31.39
CA MET A 952 19.24 24.12 -31.26
C MET A 952 18.46 24.76 -30.11
N TRP A 953 17.20 24.36 -29.90
CA TRP A 953 16.27 25.02 -28.97
C TRP A 953 15.94 24.24 -27.69
N MET A 954 16.47 23.02 -27.53
CA MET A 954 16.27 22.25 -26.29
C MET A 954 16.95 22.94 -25.10
N GLU A 955 16.21 23.06 -24.00
CA GLU A 955 16.68 23.71 -22.75
C GLU A 955 16.96 22.68 -21.65
N ALA A 956 16.26 21.54 -21.66
CA ALA A 956 16.35 20.50 -20.64
C ALA A 956 17.02 19.21 -21.15
N VAL A 957 17.79 18.54 -20.30
CA VAL A 957 18.45 17.26 -20.60
C VAL A 957 17.44 16.16 -20.93
N GLN A 958 16.27 16.18 -20.29
CA GLN A 958 15.17 15.24 -20.56
C GLN A 958 14.63 15.35 -22.01
N GLU A 959 14.73 16.52 -22.64
CA GLU A 959 14.35 16.67 -24.06
C GLU A 959 15.30 15.94 -24.99
N LEU A 960 16.60 15.88 -24.66
CA LEU A 960 17.59 15.11 -25.40
C LEU A 960 17.29 13.61 -25.32
N ILE A 961 16.92 13.11 -24.13
CA ILE A 961 16.53 11.72 -23.90
C ILE A 961 15.31 11.34 -24.77
N LYS A 962 14.31 12.22 -24.85
CA LYS A 962 13.13 12.04 -25.71
C LYS A 962 13.51 11.98 -27.19
N LEU A 963 14.38 12.88 -27.65
CA LEU A 963 14.87 12.87 -29.03
C LEU A 963 15.64 11.60 -29.37
N LEU A 964 16.56 11.16 -28.50
CA LEU A 964 17.33 9.93 -28.69
C LEU A 964 16.42 8.71 -28.76
N ARG A 965 15.37 8.65 -27.93
CA ARG A 965 14.38 7.57 -27.96
C ARG A 965 13.61 7.54 -29.28
N PHE A 966 13.19 8.69 -29.78
CA PHE A 966 12.55 8.80 -31.09
C PHE A 966 13.51 8.35 -32.21
N LEU A 967 14.77 8.78 -32.17
CA LEU A 967 15.78 8.38 -33.17
C LEU A 967 16.03 6.88 -33.15
N LEU A 968 16.11 6.25 -31.98
CA LEU A 968 16.22 4.80 -31.85
C LEU A 968 15.06 4.08 -32.54
N GLN A 969 13.84 4.55 -32.31
CA GLN A 969 12.65 4.02 -32.96
C GLN A 969 12.69 4.20 -34.48
N PHE A 970 13.10 5.37 -34.96
CA PHE A 970 13.24 5.66 -36.38
C PHE A 970 14.31 4.77 -37.05
N ILE A 971 15.43 4.51 -36.38
CA ILE A 971 16.50 3.62 -36.86
C ILE A 971 15.98 2.19 -37.00
N HIS A 972 15.33 1.65 -35.96
CA HIS A 972 14.80 0.29 -36.01
C HIS A 972 13.69 0.11 -37.04
N ARG A 973 12.89 1.15 -37.29
CA ARG A 973 11.82 1.10 -38.28
C ARG A 973 12.35 1.13 -39.72
N SER A 974 13.34 1.98 -40.02
CA SER A 974 13.79 2.19 -41.40
C SER A 974 15.01 1.37 -41.83
N GLY A 975 15.67 0.67 -40.90
CA GLY A 975 16.71 -0.30 -41.21
C GLY A 975 17.93 0.30 -41.92
N PRO A 976 18.50 -0.36 -42.95
CA PRO A 976 19.75 0.08 -43.57
C PRO A 976 19.64 1.38 -44.35
N CYS A 977 18.44 1.78 -44.76
CA CYS A 977 18.18 3.02 -45.51
C CYS A 977 18.51 4.28 -44.69
N VAL A 978 18.55 4.18 -43.35
CA VAL A 978 18.82 5.31 -42.44
C VAL A 978 20.27 5.79 -42.50
N ALA A 979 21.19 5.03 -43.08
CA ALA A 979 22.62 5.30 -43.07
C ALA A 979 22.99 6.75 -43.48
N GLU A 980 22.42 7.24 -44.58
CA GLU A 980 22.69 8.60 -45.09
C GLU A 980 22.22 9.68 -44.10
N ILE A 981 21.01 9.53 -43.56
CA ILE A 981 20.44 10.47 -42.57
C ILE A 981 21.28 10.42 -41.28
N LEU A 982 21.58 9.22 -40.80
CA LEU A 982 22.34 9.03 -39.57
C LEU A 982 23.75 9.65 -39.69
N SER A 983 24.38 9.57 -40.87
CA SER A 983 25.68 10.20 -41.11
C SER A 983 25.66 11.72 -40.94
N GLN A 984 24.51 12.35 -41.23
CA GLN A 984 24.31 13.79 -41.04
C GLN A 984 23.97 14.13 -39.59
N LEU A 985 23.23 13.26 -38.89
CA LEU A 985 22.70 13.54 -37.55
C LEU A 985 23.63 13.13 -36.40
N MET A 986 24.48 12.13 -36.58
CA MET A 986 25.37 11.66 -35.52
C MET A 986 26.35 12.72 -35.01
N PRO A 987 27.03 13.52 -35.86
CA PRO A 987 27.93 14.57 -35.39
C PRO A 987 27.26 15.61 -34.45
N PRO A 988 26.14 16.27 -34.81
CA PRO A 988 25.50 17.25 -33.91
C PRO A 988 24.90 16.60 -32.66
N LEU A 989 24.42 15.35 -32.74
CA LEU A 989 23.93 14.62 -31.57
C LEU A 989 25.04 14.37 -30.55
N LEU A 990 26.21 13.92 -31.01
CA LEU A 990 27.35 13.64 -30.14
C LEU A 990 27.92 14.91 -29.51
N GLU A 991 28.02 15.99 -30.30
CA GLU A 991 28.45 17.30 -29.78
C GLU A 991 27.49 17.77 -28.67
N LYS A 992 26.17 17.66 -28.90
CA LYS A 992 25.19 18.06 -27.89
C LYS A 992 25.19 17.15 -26.65
N VAL A 993 25.39 15.83 -26.81
CA VAL A 993 25.55 14.92 -25.66
C VAL A 993 26.82 15.27 -24.86
N SER A 994 27.94 15.54 -25.54
CA SER A 994 29.18 15.92 -24.87
C SER A 994 29.06 17.24 -24.10
N ALA A 995 28.21 18.16 -24.57
CA ALA A 995 27.90 19.41 -23.86
C ALA A 995 27.09 19.21 -22.56
N VAL A 996 26.37 18.08 -22.41
CA VAL A 996 25.64 17.74 -21.16
C VAL A 996 26.59 17.24 -20.07
N GLY A 997 27.76 16.73 -20.46
CA GLY A 997 28.80 16.23 -19.57
C GLY A 997 29.31 14.86 -19.99
N GLU A 998 30.50 14.50 -19.51
CA GLU A 998 31.16 13.23 -19.76
C GLU A 998 30.92 12.26 -18.59
N LEU A 999 30.89 10.95 -18.85
CA LEU A 999 30.89 9.95 -17.78
C LEU A 999 32.21 10.04 -17.01
N SER A 1000 32.14 10.32 -15.70
CA SER A 1000 33.28 10.19 -14.79
C SER A 1000 33.22 8.86 -14.03
N ALA A 1001 34.38 8.24 -13.84
CA ALA A 1001 34.53 7.02 -13.03
C ALA A 1001 34.94 7.32 -11.58
N GLU A 1002 35.08 8.60 -11.20
CA GLU A 1002 35.51 9.00 -9.87
C GLU A 1002 34.44 8.63 -8.82
N ASP A 1003 34.88 7.92 -7.77
CA ASP A 1003 34.11 7.68 -6.55
C ASP A 1003 33.96 9.01 -5.81
N ASP A 1004 32.97 9.81 -6.19
CA ASP A 1004 32.56 10.91 -5.34
C ASP A 1004 32.12 10.29 -4.00
N GLN A 1005 32.86 10.62 -2.94
CA GLN A 1005 32.76 10.06 -1.58
C GLN A 1005 31.38 10.20 -0.93
N SER A 1006 30.45 10.87 -1.60
CA SER A 1006 29.03 10.85 -1.26
C SER A 1006 28.39 9.57 -1.79
N ASP A 1007 27.97 8.70 -0.87
CA ASP A 1007 27.16 7.49 -1.11
C ASP A 1007 25.80 7.76 -1.83
N ILE A 1008 25.54 9.02 -2.19
CA ILE A 1008 24.35 9.51 -2.88
C ILE A 1008 24.79 9.99 -4.28
N VAL A 1009 24.39 9.25 -5.31
CA VAL A 1009 24.51 9.67 -6.72
C VAL A 1009 23.65 10.93 -6.91
N SER A 1010 24.28 12.04 -7.30
CA SER A 1010 23.57 13.29 -7.60
C SER A 1010 22.58 13.12 -8.75
N GLU A 1011 21.53 13.94 -8.76
CA GLU A 1011 20.51 13.94 -9.82
C GLU A 1011 21.13 14.17 -11.20
N THR A 1012 22.12 15.07 -11.30
CA THR A 1012 22.85 15.37 -12.54
C THR A 1012 23.61 14.15 -13.07
N MET A 1013 24.26 13.37 -12.20
CA MET A 1013 24.95 12.14 -12.59
C MET A 1013 23.98 11.07 -13.07
N ARG A 1014 22.78 11.00 -12.49
CA ARG A 1014 21.73 10.08 -12.96
C ARG A 1014 21.24 10.47 -14.35
N GLU A 1015 20.96 11.75 -14.58
CA GLU A 1015 20.54 12.25 -15.89
C GLU A 1015 21.60 12.04 -16.97
N GLN A 1016 22.87 12.32 -16.67
CA GLN A 1016 23.99 12.05 -17.58
C GLN A 1016 24.06 10.57 -17.96
N ARG A 1017 23.95 9.67 -16.97
CA ARG A 1017 23.92 8.22 -17.23
C ARG A 1017 22.72 7.82 -18.10
N ASP A 1018 21.55 8.42 -17.89
CA ASP A 1018 20.37 8.17 -18.73
C ASP A 1018 20.56 8.66 -20.17
N VAL A 1019 21.20 9.81 -20.38
CA VAL A 1019 21.57 10.30 -21.72
C VAL A 1019 22.49 9.32 -22.42
N TYR A 1020 23.56 8.86 -21.76
CA TYR A 1020 24.51 7.92 -22.35
C TYR A 1020 23.90 6.54 -22.60
N ARG A 1021 23.00 6.05 -21.73
CA ARG A 1021 22.23 4.81 -21.98
C ARG A 1021 21.44 4.92 -23.28
N GLN A 1022 20.77 6.04 -23.52
CA GLN A 1022 19.99 6.24 -24.73
C GLN A 1022 20.86 6.51 -25.96
N LEU A 1023 21.96 7.26 -25.83
CA LEU A 1023 22.93 7.45 -26.89
C LEU A 1023 23.52 6.10 -27.33
N PHE A 1024 23.94 5.28 -26.37
CA PHE A 1024 24.47 3.95 -26.66
C PHE A 1024 23.40 3.04 -27.26
N ALA A 1025 22.14 3.14 -26.83
CA ALA A 1025 21.04 2.43 -27.48
C ALA A 1025 20.89 2.86 -28.95
N VAL A 1026 20.97 4.16 -29.27
CA VAL A 1026 20.96 4.69 -30.65
C VAL A 1026 22.14 4.15 -31.47
N VAL A 1027 23.35 4.21 -30.93
CA VAL A 1027 24.57 3.69 -31.59
C VAL A 1027 24.48 2.17 -31.82
N HIS A 1028 24.00 1.43 -30.83
CA HIS A 1028 23.77 0.00 -30.95
C HIS A 1028 22.68 -0.31 -31.98
N GLY A 1029 21.57 0.43 -31.95
CA GLY A 1029 20.48 0.33 -32.92
C GLY A 1029 20.97 0.57 -34.35
N ALA A 1030 21.85 1.56 -34.56
CA ALA A 1030 22.49 1.82 -35.84
C ALA A 1030 23.37 0.65 -36.30
N ALA A 1031 24.18 0.08 -35.40
CA ALA A 1031 24.98 -1.10 -35.71
C ALA A 1031 24.11 -2.34 -36.00
N GLN A 1032 22.96 -2.47 -35.33
CA GLN A 1032 22.01 -3.55 -35.56
C GLN A 1032 21.28 -3.41 -36.90
N ALA A 1033 20.99 -2.17 -37.32
CA ALA A 1033 20.40 -1.84 -38.61
C ALA A 1033 21.37 -1.94 -39.81
N GLN A 1034 22.55 -2.55 -39.63
CA GLN A 1034 23.62 -2.69 -40.64
C GLN A 1034 24.26 -1.36 -41.07
N CYS A 1035 24.07 -0.28 -40.30
CA CYS A 1035 24.67 1.03 -40.56
C CYS A 1035 25.98 1.26 -39.77
N ALA A 1036 26.73 0.20 -39.46
CA ALA A 1036 27.97 0.31 -38.67
C ALA A 1036 29.07 1.14 -39.35
N HIS A 1037 29.06 1.22 -40.69
CA HIS A 1037 29.96 2.10 -41.44
C HIS A 1037 29.82 3.57 -41.04
N VAL A 1038 28.61 4.01 -40.66
CA VAL A 1038 28.38 5.38 -40.20
C VAL A 1038 29.23 5.68 -38.96
N ILE A 1039 29.30 4.74 -38.01
CA ILE A 1039 30.12 4.87 -36.79
C ILE A 1039 31.61 4.99 -37.15
N LEU A 1040 32.10 4.17 -38.08
CA LEU A 1040 33.51 4.16 -38.49
C LEU A 1040 33.93 5.41 -39.30
N PHE A 1041 32.99 6.04 -40.00
CA PHE A 1041 33.21 7.25 -40.79
C PHE A 1041 32.88 8.55 -40.04
N LEU A 1042 32.62 8.49 -38.73
CA LEU A 1042 32.49 9.70 -37.92
C LEU A 1042 33.77 10.56 -38.00
N PRO A 1043 33.64 11.90 -37.91
CA PRO A 1043 34.79 12.77 -37.70
C PRO A 1043 35.63 12.28 -36.52
N SER A 1044 36.96 12.31 -36.67
CA SER A 1044 37.90 11.75 -35.68
C SER A 1044 37.67 12.27 -34.26
N VAL A 1045 37.30 13.55 -34.11
CA VAL A 1045 36.95 14.15 -32.81
C VAL A 1045 35.76 13.44 -32.15
N ASN A 1046 34.68 13.24 -32.91
CA ASN A 1046 33.44 12.63 -32.42
C ASN A 1046 33.61 11.12 -32.18
N LEU A 1047 34.34 10.44 -33.07
CA LEU A 1047 34.65 9.03 -32.90
C LEU A 1047 35.49 8.82 -31.62
N ASN A 1048 36.56 9.59 -31.44
CA ASN A 1048 37.40 9.46 -30.25
C ASN A 1048 36.63 9.76 -28.96
N ALA A 1049 35.78 10.79 -28.95
CA ALA A 1049 34.92 11.09 -27.81
C ALA A 1049 33.99 9.91 -27.49
N LEU A 1050 33.30 9.35 -28.50
CA LEU A 1050 32.43 8.18 -28.31
C LEU A 1050 33.21 6.96 -27.80
N LEU A 1051 34.40 6.69 -28.35
CA LEU A 1051 35.26 5.59 -27.93
C LEU A 1051 35.71 5.72 -26.47
N VAL A 1052 36.13 6.91 -26.05
CA VAL A 1052 36.49 7.18 -24.65
C VAL A 1052 35.28 6.92 -23.73
N GLN A 1053 34.09 7.41 -24.08
CA GLN A 1053 32.89 7.21 -23.27
C GLN A 1053 32.46 5.73 -23.20
N LEU A 1054 32.65 4.96 -24.28
CA LEU A 1054 32.43 3.50 -24.26
C LEU A 1054 33.40 2.79 -23.30
N LEU A 1055 34.67 3.20 -23.28
CA LEU A 1055 35.66 2.64 -22.35
C LEU A 1055 35.36 3.02 -20.90
N THR A 1056 35.00 4.29 -20.64
CA THR A 1056 34.63 4.74 -19.29
C THR A 1056 33.38 4.01 -18.79
N ALA A 1057 32.38 3.81 -19.65
CA ALA A 1057 31.16 3.09 -19.31
C ALA A 1057 31.42 1.63 -18.86
N ILE A 1058 32.48 0.99 -19.36
CA ILE A 1058 32.89 -0.36 -18.94
C ILE A 1058 33.49 -0.36 -17.52
N GLN A 1059 34.11 0.75 -17.10
CA GLN A 1059 34.78 0.85 -15.80
C GLN A 1059 33.83 1.22 -14.64
N LEU A 1060 32.64 1.74 -14.94
CA LEU A 1060 31.68 2.22 -13.93
C LEU A 1060 31.29 1.13 -12.91
N PRO A 1061 31.46 1.39 -11.60
CA PRO A 1061 31.00 0.47 -10.54
C PRO A 1061 29.47 0.48 -10.38
N GLY A 1062 28.88 -0.68 -10.06
CA GLY A 1062 27.45 -0.83 -9.70
C GLY A 1062 26.44 -0.85 -10.87
N GLU A 1063 26.82 -0.43 -12.06
CA GLU A 1063 25.97 -0.34 -13.27
C GLU A 1063 26.00 -1.63 -14.10
N THR A 1064 24.85 -2.09 -14.61
CA THR A 1064 24.77 -3.29 -15.49
C THR A 1064 24.47 -2.96 -16.94
N GLU A 1065 23.59 -1.99 -17.20
CA GLU A 1065 23.11 -1.74 -18.56
C GLU A 1065 24.12 -0.96 -19.41
N LEU A 1066 24.80 0.05 -18.85
CA LEU A 1066 25.81 0.84 -19.58
C LEU A 1066 26.97 -0.02 -20.10
N PRO A 1067 27.67 -0.82 -19.26
CA PRO A 1067 28.73 -1.71 -19.74
C PRO A 1067 28.22 -2.74 -20.75
N LYS A 1068 27.01 -3.27 -20.54
CA LYS A 1068 26.40 -4.26 -21.44
C LYS A 1068 26.14 -3.68 -22.82
N ILE A 1069 25.50 -2.52 -22.93
CA ILE A 1069 25.25 -1.88 -24.23
C ILE A 1069 26.58 -1.49 -24.88
N ALA A 1070 27.56 -0.99 -24.12
CA ALA A 1070 28.89 -0.67 -24.65
C ALA A 1070 29.57 -1.91 -25.27
N LEU A 1071 29.59 -3.03 -24.56
CA LEU A 1071 30.12 -4.30 -25.08
C LEU A 1071 29.34 -4.80 -26.29
N GLN A 1072 28.01 -4.64 -26.32
CA GLN A 1072 27.18 -5.02 -27.46
C GLN A 1072 27.48 -4.16 -28.70
N ILE A 1073 27.68 -2.84 -28.54
CA ILE A 1073 28.13 -1.96 -29.62
C ILE A 1073 29.47 -2.47 -30.16
N MET A 1074 30.45 -2.68 -29.28
CA MET A 1074 31.80 -3.09 -29.67
C MET A 1074 31.78 -4.45 -30.38
N THR A 1075 30.99 -5.39 -29.88
CA THR A 1075 30.81 -6.72 -30.48
C THR A 1075 30.18 -6.60 -31.86
N LYS A 1076 29.12 -5.80 -31.98
CA LYS A 1076 28.35 -5.68 -33.22
C LYS A 1076 29.12 -4.94 -34.31
N VAL A 1077 29.77 -3.83 -33.99
CA VAL A 1077 30.63 -3.09 -34.92
C VAL A 1077 31.78 -3.98 -35.38
N THR A 1078 32.47 -4.66 -34.45
CA THR A 1078 33.54 -5.62 -34.80
C THR A 1078 33.02 -6.71 -35.74
N ALA A 1079 31.83 -7.26 -35.51
CA ALA A 1079 31.25 -8.27 -36.39
C ALA A 1079 30.95 -7.76 -37.81
N THR A 1080 30.84 -6.45 -38.02
CA THR A 1080 30.60 -5.84 -39.35
C THR A 1080 31.86 -5.43 -40.11
N VAL A 1081 33.01 -5.27 -39.46
CA VAL A 1081 34.27 -4.89 -40.11
C VAL A 1081 34.78 -6.01 -41.02
N GLU A 1082 35.18 -5.72 -42.25
CA GLU A 1082 35.83 -6.68 -43.16
C GLU A 1082 37.36 -6.65 -43.00
N PRO A 1083 38.03 -7.81 -42.88
CA PRO A 1083 39.48 -7.89 -42.90
C PRO A 1083 40.01 -7.64 -44.32
N CYS A 1084 41.03 -6.78 -44.46
CA CYS A 1084 41.69 -6.56 -45.74
C CYS A 1084 42.47 -7.82 -46.14
N CYS A 1085 42.06 -8.47 -47.23
CA CYS A 1085 42.79 -9.60 -47.81
C CYS A 1085 44.18 -9.13 -48.27
N THR A 1086 45.20 -9.35 -47.46
CA THR A 1086 46.59 -9.32 -47.90
C THR A 1086 46.88 -10.58 -48.72
N ASN A 1087 46.25 -10.74 -49.88
CA ASN A 1087 46.70 -11.74 -50.85
C ASN A 1087 47.94 -11.20 -51.55
N ASN A 1088 49.03 -11.27 -50.79
CA ASN A 1088 50.38 -11.15 -51.26
C ASN A 1088 50.77 -12.49 -51.92
N GLU A 1089 50.14 -12.84 -53.04
CA GLU A 1089 50.59 -13.97 -53.85
C GLU A 1089 50.62 -13.58 -55.32
N SER A 1090 51.85 -13.50 -55.81
CA SER A 1090 52.25 -13.54 -57.20
C SER A 1090 51.39 -14.50 -58.03
N SER A 1091 50.51 -13.96 -58.85
CA SER A 1091 50.02 -14.65 -60.04
C SER A 1091 49.98 -13.63 -61.16
N GLY A 1092 51.09 -13.57 -61.89
CA GLY A 1092 51.17 -12.81 -63.12
C GLY A 1092 50.21 -13.37 -64.14
N ALA A 1093 49.33 -12.54 -64.68
CA ALA A 1093 48.85 -12.57 -66.06
C ALA A 1093 47.93 -11.37 -66.24
N GLY A 1094 48.34 -10.43 -67.10
CA GLY A 1094 47.72 -9.13 -67.21
C GLY A 1094 46.26 -9.16 -67.67
N ARG A 1095 45.46 -8.23 -67.14
CA ARG A 1095 44.30 -7.71 -67.85
C ARG A 1095 43.89 -6.34 -67.30
N HIS A 1096 44.13 -5.32 -68.12
CA HIS A 1096 43.47 -4.01 -68.19
C HIS A 1096 43.34 -3.13 -66.92
N PRO A 1097 44.03 -1.98 -66.89
CA PRO A 1097 43.74 -0.89 -65.95
C PRO A 1097 42.63 -0.02 -66.54
N LEU A 1098 41.38 -0.26 -66.16
CA LEU A 1098 40.29 0.68 -66.36
C LEU A 1098 39.47 0.76 -65.08
N ARG A 1099 39.25 2.00 -64.64
CA ARG A 1099 38.39 2.46 -63.54
C ARG A 1099 39.06 2.58 -62.17
N ASN A 1100 39.69 3.74 -62.06
CA ASN A 1100 40.07 4.43 -60.85
C ASN A 1100 38.78 5.00 -60.20
N ASP A 1101 38.17 4.29 -59.25
CA ASP A 1101 37.21 4.85 -58.30
C ASP A 1101 37.71 4.52 -56.89
N CYS A 1102 38.48 5.45 -56.32
CA CYS A 1102 38.99 5.41 -54.96
C CYS A 1102 37.82 5.36 -53.96
N SER A 1103 37.64 4.25 -53.23
CA SER A 1103 37.03 4.25 -51.88
C SER A 1103 37.10 2.91 -51.15
N GLN A 1104 37.41 1.79 -51.80
CA GLN A 1104 37.59 0.53 -51.07
C GLN A 1104 38.75 0.61 -50.06
N GLY A 1105 39.79 1.41 -50.35
CA GLY A 1105 40.91 1.61 -49.42
C GLY A 1105 40.56 2.35 -48.12
N SER A 1106 39.52 3.19 -48.08
CA SER A 1106 39.20 3.97 -46.87
C SER A 1106 38.45 3.15 -45.82
N THR A 1107 37.54 2.26 -46.24
CA THR A 1107 36.85 1.32 -45.33
C THR A 1107 37.84 0.38 -44.64
N GLY A 1108 38.83 -0.11 -45.38
CA GLY A 1108 39.89 -0.98 -44.85
C GLY A 1108 40.73 -0.28 -43.79
N ALA A 1109 41.14 0.97 -44.04
CA ALA A 1109 41.94 1.74 -43.08
C ALA A 1109 41.17 2.04 -41.78
N ALA A 1110 39.88 2.40 -41.88
CA ALA A 1110 39.04 2.63 -40.70
C ALA A 1110 38.78 1.33 -39.92
N GLY A 1111 38.57 0.23 -40.63
CA GLY A 1111 38.48 -1.11 -40.04
C GLY A 1111 39.76 -1.53 -39.32
N GLU A 1112 40.93 -1.28 -39.92
CA GLU A 1112 42.23 -1.58 -39.31
C GLU A 1112 42.46 -0.74 -38.04
N ALA A 1113 42.10 0.55 -38.07
CA ALA A 1113 42.16 1.42 -36.89
C ALA A 1113 41.23 0.92 -35.77
N TRP A 1114 40.01 0.50 -36.10
CA TRP A 1114 39.08 -0.11 -35.14
C TRP A 1114 39.67 -1.39 -34.52
N MET A 1115 40.23 -2.29 -35.34
CA MET A 1115 40.83 -3.52 -34.84
C MET A 1115 42.04 -3.24 -33.93
N LYS A 1116 42.87 -2.26 -34.28
CA LYS A 1116 43.99 -1.80 -33.42
C LYS A 1116 43.49 -1.24 -32.09
N PHE A 1117 42.46 -0.39 -32.09
CA PHE A 1117 41.85 0.14 -30.88
C PHE A 1117 41.25 -0.98 -30.00
N MET A 1118 40.55 -1.93 -30.63
CA MET A 1118 39.95 -3.06 -29.93
C MET A 1118 41.00 -3.92 -29.22
N LEU A 1119 42.14 -4.17 -29.87
CA LEU A 1119 43.22 -4.98 -29.31
C LEU A 1119 44.05 -4.20 -28.27
N ASN A 1120 44.43 -2.96 -28.58
CA ASN A 1120 45.38 -2.21 -27.75
C ASN A 1120 44.73 -1.57 -26.51
N ASP A 1121 43.49 -1.09 -26.63
CA ASP A 1121 42.85 -0.28 -25.59
C ASP A 1121 41.64 -0.99 -24.97
N ALA A 1122 40.66 -1.38 -25.81
CA ALA A 1122 39.39 -1.94 -25.33
C ALA A 1122 39.56 -3.21 -24.51
N LEU A 1123 40.23 -4.23 -25.05
CA LEU A 1123 40.43 -5.49 -24.34
C LEU A 1123 41.20 -5.30 -23.03
N ARG A 1124 42.17 -4.37 -23.01
CA ARG A 1124 42.89 -4.03 -21.76
C ARG A 1124 41.96 -3.46 -20.70
N VAL A 1125 41.05 -2.56 -21.07
CA VAL A 1125 40.05 -1.99 -20.14
C VAL A 1125 39.05 -3.04 -19.67
N VAL A 1126 38.55 -3.89 -20.57
CA VAL A 1126 37.63 -4.98 -20.20
C VAL A 1126 38.29 -5.94 -19.21
N PHE A 1127 39.51 -6.38 -19.49
CA PHE A 1127 40.25 -7.27 -18.59
C PHE A 1127 40.62 -6.60 -17.28
N ALA A 1128 41.04 -5.33 -17.28
CA ALA A 1128 41.31 -4.58 -16.06
C ALA A 1128 40.09 -4.51 -15.14
N ARG A 1129 38.88 -4.32 -15.69
CA ARG A 1129 37.63 -4.37 -14.92
C ARG A 1129 37.37 -5.76 -14.34
N MET A 1130 37.58 -6.82 -15.12
CA MET A 1130 37.35 -8.20 -14.68
C MET A 1130 38.35 -8.67 -13.61
N PHE A 1131 39.58 -8.17 -13.64
CA PHE A 1131 40.61 -8.46 -12.64
C PHE A 1131 40.53 -7.55 -11.41
N SER A 1132 39.73 -6.48 -11.45
CA SER A 1132 39.56 -5.58 -10.31
C SER A 1132 38.99 -6.31 -9.09
N PRO A 1133 39.46 -6.01 -7.86
CA PRO A 1133 38.98 -6.68 -6.65
C PRO A 1133 37.50 -6.38 -6.34
N THR A 1134 36.98 -5.25 -6.86
CA THR A 1134 35.58 -4.83 -6.71
C THR A 1134 34.61 -5.62 -7.59
N PHE A 1135 35.10 -6.41 -8.56
CA PHE A 1135 34.27 -7.25 -9.41
C PHE A 1135 33.90 -8.55 -8.69
N ASP A 1136 32.64 -8.70 -8.26
CA ASP A 1136 32.18 -9.91 -7.59
C ASP A 1136 31.82 -11.01 -8.59
N LEU A 1137 32.60 -12.09 -8.61
CA LEU A 1137 32.39 -13.25 -9.48
C LEU A 1137 31.18 -14.11 -9.06
N LYS A 1138 30.59 -13.86 -7.89
CA LYS A 1138 29.37 -14.54 -7.43
C LYS A 1138 28.09 -13.82 -7.88
N ASP A 1139 28.17 -12.55 -8.25
CA ASP A 1139 27.01 -11.76 -8.68
C ASP A 1139 26.53 -12.21 -10.08
N ALA A 1140 25.20 -12.37 -10.23
CA ALA A 1140 24.57 -12.67 -11.50
C ALA A 1140 24.83 -11.56 -12.55
N LYS A 1141 24.97 -10.31 -12.10
CA LYS A 1141 25.30 -9.17 -12.98
C LYS A 1141 26.68 -9.32 -13.62
N SER A 1142 27.67 -9.75 -12.84
CA SER A 1142 29.03 -10.04 -13.33
C SER A 1142 29.06 -11.19 -14.33
N LEU A 1143 28.21 -12.22 -14.15
CA LEU A 1143 28.09 -13.32 -15.11
C LEU A 1143 27.52 -12.86 -16.47
N LEU A 1144 26.64 -11.86 -16.49
CA LEU A 1144 26.16 -11.25 -17.73
C LEU A 1144 27.29 -10.51 -18.45
N PHE A 1145 28.07 -9.71 -17.70
CA PHE A 1145 29.23 -9.00 -18.25
C PHE A 1145 30.25 -9.96 -18.87
N ILE A 1146 30.63 -11.03 -18.15
CA ILE A 1146 31.50 -12.11 -18.65
C ILE A 1146 30.94 -12.72 -19.94
N GLY A 1147 29.62 -12.90 -20.00
CA GLY A 1147 28.95 -13.41 -21.18
C GLY A 1147 29.07 -12.51 -22.41
N GLU A 1148 28.91 -11.20 -22.23
CA GLU A 1148 29.04 -10.20 -23.31
C GLU A 1148 30.51 -10.03 -23.73
N THR A 1149 31.47 -10.04 -22.79
CA THR A 1149 32.91 -10.06 -23.10
C THR A 1149 33.28 -11.29 -23.93
N GLY A 1150 32.71 -12.46 -23.61
CA GLY A 1150 32.92 -13.67 -24.39
C GLY A 1150 32.41 -13.55 -25.84
N LEU A 1151 31.30 -12.84 -26.05
CA LEU A 1151 30.80 -12.54 -27.40
C LEU A 1151 31.73 -11.57 -28.14
N LEU A 1152 32.29 -10.58 -27.46
CA LEU A 1152 33.26 -9.66 -28.03
C LEU A 1152 34.54 -10.38 -28.48
N LEU A 1153 35.13 -11.19 -27.59
CA LEU A 1153 36.33 -11.98 -27.90
C LEU A 1153 36.09 -12.89 -29.11
N LYS A 1154 34.92 -13.52 -29.17
CA LYS A 1154 34.53 -14.37 -30.29
C LYS A 1154 34.36 -13.58 -31.59
N ALA A 1155 33.76 -12.38 -31.53
CA ALA A 1155 33.64 -11.51 -32.69
C ALA A 1155 35.03 -11.10 -33.23
N LEU A 1156 35.99 -10.80 -32.35
CA LEU A 1156 37.37 -10.49 -32.74
C LEU A 1156 38.09 -11.72 -33.32
N MET A 1157 37.96 -12.90 -32.70
CA MET A 1157 38.58 -14.14 -33.22
C MET A 1157 38.05 -14.52 -34.61
N ASN A 1158 36.74 -14.38 -34.83
CA ASN A 1158 36.14 -14.65 -36.13
C ASN A 1158 36.62 -13.68 -37.22
N LYS A 1159 37.11 -12.48 -36.85
CA LYS A 1159 37.55 -11.44 -37.80
C LYS A 1159 39.03 -11.43 -38.08
N LEU A 1160 39.88 -11.71 -37.10
CA LEU A 1160 41.33 -11.78 -37.28
C LEU A 1160 41.78 -13.03 -38.06
N GLY A 1161 40.88 -13.99 -38.28
CA GLY A 1161 41.19 -15.21 -39.01
C GLY A 1161 42.28 -16.04 -38.33
N PRO A 1162 42.67 -17.17 -38.93
CA PRO A 1162 43.73 -18.03 -38.38
C PRO A 1162 45.15 -17.48 -38.61
N ALA A 1163 45.33 -16.49 -39.49
CA ALA A 1163 46.63 -15.95 -39.87
C ALA A 1163 47.14 -14.87 -38.90
N ASP A 1164 46.26 -14.01 -38.37
CA ASP A 1164 46.67 -13.01 -37.38
C ASP A 1164 46.67 -13.63 -35.98
N ALA A 1165 47.85 -14.04 -35.54
CA ALA A 1165 48.06 -14.53 -34.18
C ALA A 1165 47.97 -13.42 -33.11
N SER A 1166 47.71 -12.16 -33.47
CA SER A 1166 47.75 -11.00 -32.56
C SER A 1166 46.84 -11.16 -31.34
N LEU A 1167 45.58 -11.56 -31.53
CA LEU A 1167 44.65 -11.81 -30.42
C LEU A 1167 45.01 -13.06 -29.63
N SER A 1168 45.42 -14.15 -30.28
CA SER A 1168 45.86 -15.35 -29.57
C SER A 1168 47.12 -15.10 -28.74
N VAL A 1169 48.06 -14.30 -29.24
CA VAL A 1169 49.27 -13.90 -28.51
C VAL A 1169 48.89 -13.03 -27.32
N MET A 1170 48.03 -12.02 -27.48
CA MET A 1170 47.58 -11.20 -26.35
C MET A 1170 46.83 -12.02 -25.29
N LEU A 1171 45.90 -12.90 -25.69
CA LEU A 1171 45.19 -13.76 -24.75
C LEU A 1171 46.16 -14.73 -24.05
N TYR A 1172 47.14 -15.27 -24.78
CA TYR A 1172 48.17 -16.12 -24.19
C TYR A 1172 49.03 -15.33 -23.19
N GLU A 1173 49.52 -14.15 -23.56
CA GLU A 1173 50.30 -13.28 -22.67
C GLU A 1173 49.52 -12.83 -21.43
N THR A 1174 48.21 -12.61 -21.57
CA THR A 1174 47.35 -12.20 -20.45
C THR A 1174 47.02 -13.38 -19.53
N PHE A 1175 46.68 -14.56 -20.06
CA PHE A 1175 46.18 -15.70 -19.26
C PHE A 1175 47.25 -16.73 -18.89
N SER A 1176 48.33 -16.90 -19.67
CA SER A 1176 49.43 -17.84 -19.39
C SER A 1176 50.06 -17.64 -18.01
N PRO A 1177 50.48 -16.41 -17.60
CA PRO A 1177 51.04 -16.20 -16.27
C PRO A 1177 50.03 -16.36 -15.13
N LEU A 1178 48.73 -16.32 -15.42
CA LEU A 1178 47.67 -16.33 -14.40
C LEU A 1178 47.10 -17.73 -14.12
N VAL A 1179 46.94 -18.55 -15.16
CA VAL A 1179 46.24 -19.85 -15.09
C VAL A 1179 47.12 -21.03 -15.51
N GLY A 1180 48.24 -20.75 -16.17
CA GLY A 1180 49.13 -21.75 -16.74
C GLY A 1180 48.91 -21.96 -18.24
N GLU A 1181 49.96 -22.45 -18.91
CA GLU A 1181 50.01 -22.57 -20.38
C GLU A 1181 48.93 -23.50 -20.96
N SER A 1182 48.60 -24.59 -20.26
CA SER A 1182 47.63 -25.60 -20.73
C SER A 1182 46.19 -25.08 -20.75
N GLU A 1183 45.78 -24.34 -19.71
CA GLU A 1183 44.44 -23.75 -19.66
C GLU A 1183 44.29 -22.56 -20.61
N ALA A 1184 45.33 -21.71 -20.73
CA ALA A 1184 45.33 -20.59 -21.67
C ALA A 1184 45.22 -21.08 -23.14
N THR A 1185 46.02 -22.08 -23.52
CA THR A 1185 45.94 -22.69 -24.86
C THR A 1185 44.62 -23.43 -25.09
N GLY A 1186 44.08 -24.09 -24.06
CA GLY A 1186 42.76 -24.73 -24.08
C GLY A 1186 41.62 -23.73 -24.31
N PHE A 1187 41.67 -22.55 -23.69
CA PHE A 1187 40.68 -21.50 -23.89
C PHE A 1187 40.75 -20.87 -25.29
N ILE A 1188 41.97 -20.56 -25.77
CA ILE A 1188 42.19 -20.00 -27.11
C ILE A 1188 41.70 -21.00 -28.19
N SER A 1189 42.04 -22.28 -28.06
CA SER A 1189 41.57 -23.32 -28.98
C SER A 1189 40.05 -23.50 -28.94
N ALA A 1190 39.42 -23.42 -27.76
CA ALA A 1190 37.96 -23.48 -27.63
C ALA A 1190 37.26 -22.28 -28.30
N LEU A 1191 37.84 -21.08 -28.23
CA LEU A 1191 37.33 -19.91 -28.93
C LEU A 1191 37.46 -20.05 -30.46
N GLN A 1192 38.52 -20.68 -30.97
CA GLN A 1192 38.73 -20.93 -32.41
C GLN A 1192 37.81 -22.00 -33.00
N GLN A 1193 37.51 -23.07 -32.26
CA GLN A 1193 36.89 -24.28 -32.83
C GLN A 1193 35.36 -24.20 -33.10
N GLN A 1194 34.61 -23.30 -32.45
CA GLN A 1194 33.13 -23.29 -32.56
C GLN A 1194 32.57 -22.04 -33.26
N PRO A 1195 31.92 -22.13 -34.43
CA PRO A 1195 31.45 -20.95 -35.17
C PRO A 1195 30.07 -20.38 -34.75
N GLY A 1196 29.38 -20.87 -33.72
CA GLY A 1196 27.96 -20.51 -33.45
C GLY A 1196 27.68 -19.46 -32.36
N ARG A 1197 28.07 -19.72 -31.10
CA ARG A 1197 27.79 -18.84 -29.92
C ARG A 1197 28.83 -19.07 -28.81
N PHE A 1198 28.97 -18.14 -27.86
CA PHE A 1198 29.74 -18.38 -26.62
C PHE A 1198 28.87 -19.24 -25.69
N SER A 1199 29.20 -20.54 -25.55
CA SER A 1199 28.37 -21.50 -24.83
C SER A 1199 28.34 -21.24 -23.32
N THR A 1200 27.33 -21.76 -22.62
CA THR A 1200 27.28 -21.70 -21.14
C THR A 1200 28.50 -22.38 -20.51
N GLU A 1201 29.01 -23.44 -21.13
CA GLU A 1201 30.24 -24.10 -20.70
C GLU A 1201 31.47 -23.19 -20.83
N MET A 1202 31.61 -22.45 -21.93
CA MET A 1202 32.68 -21.47 -22.09
C MET A 1202 32.58 -20.34 -21.06
N LYS A 1203 31.36 -19.86 -20.76
CA LYS A 1203 31.12 -18.87 -19.69
C LYS A 1203 31.62 -19.38 -18.34
N VAL A 1204 31.30 -20.63 -18.00
CA VAL A 1204 31.72 -21.25 -16.73
C VAL A 1204 33.24 -21.47 -16.71
N ARG A 1205 33.84 -21.98 -17.79
CA ARG A 1205 35.30 -22.13 -17.90
C ARG A 1205 36.01 -20.79 -17.75
N PHE A 1206 35.53 -19.75 -18.44
CA PHE A 1206 36.07 -18.41 -18.36
C PHE A 1206 35.92 -17.81 -16.95
N CYS A 1207 34.77 -18.01 -16.30
CA CYS A 1207 34.56 -17.64 -14.90
C CYS A 1207 35.54 -18.36 -13.95
N ASN A 1208 35.80 -19.66 -14.17
CA ASN A 1208 36.74 -20.42 -13.36
C ASN A 1208 38.19 -19.96 -13.57
N MET A 1209 38.59 -19.65 -14.80
CA MET A 1209 39.91 -19.06 -15.11
C MET A 1209 40.10 -17.73 -14.38
N LEU A 1210 39.07 -16.88 -14.33
CA LEU A 1210 39.12 -15.60 -13.59
C LEU A 1210 39.20 -15.81 -12.07
N LYS A 1211 38.50 -16.82 -11.53
CA LYS A 1211 38.62 -17.19 -10.11
C LYS A 1211 40.06 -17.62 -9.78
N PHE A 1212 40.67 -18.44 -10.63
CA PHE A 1212 42.05 -18.89 -10.46
C PHE A 1212 43.04 -17.73 -10.60
N ALA A 1213 42.89 -16.90 -11.64
CA ALA A 1213 43.69 -15.69 -11.83
C ALA A 1213 43.62 -14.74 -10.62
N ARG A 1214 42.44 -14.58 -10.01
CA ARG A 1214 42.25 -13.78 -8.79
C ARG A 1214 42.91 -14.40 -7.57
N GLN A 1215 42.86 -15.73 -7.42
CA GLN A 1215 43.60 -16.43 -6.36
C GLN A 1215 45.10 -16.24 -6.51
N HIS A 1216 45.60 -16.22 -7.75
CA HIS A 1216 47.02 -16.02 -8.05
C HIS A 1216 47.48 -14.55 -7.90
N TYR A 1217 46.58 -13.57 -8.06
CA TYR A 1217 46.83 -12.16 -7.76
C TYR A 1217 46.76 -11.84 -6.26
N ALA A 1218 45.99 -12.64 -5.50
CA ALA A 1218 45.85 -12.50 -4.05
C ALA A 1218 46.96 -13.23 -3.26
N ALA A 1219 47.54 -14.26 -3.86
CA ALA A 1219 48.76 -14.94 -3.39
C ALA A 1219 50.00 -14.15 -3.81
#